data_AF-A0A357I4J2-F1
#
_entry.id   AF-A0A357I4J2-F1
#
_cell.length_a   1.000
_cell.length_b   1.000
_cell.length_c   1.000
_cell.angle_alpha   90.00
_cell.angle_beta   90.00
_cell.angle_gamma   90.00
#
_symmetry.space_group_name_H-M   'P 1'
#
loop_
_entity.id
_entity.type
_entity.pdbx_description
1 polymer ?
#
loop_
_entity_poly.entity_id
_entity_poly.type
_entity_poly.pdbx_seq_one_letter_code
_entity_poly.pdbx_strand_id
1 'polypeptide(L)'
;MSCKITLIGAGSVVFAKTLIGDILQFPELSDATICLMDIDADRLRVADVMMKRMAGKLGVNAKIVSTLDRREAIKGAKYVICTVQVGGYKPSTVVDFEIPKKYGLRQTIADTLGIGGIFRGLRTIPVLVGIAQEIEQLAHPDCLLLNYTNPMAMNCWAIDEAVGIPHVGLCHSVFGTARMLASHAKLRYDDVSYLVAGVNHMAFFLKFQYKGQDAYPLLFKVLNDPSRNYELVRYEMMRRLGYFVTESSEHQAEYVPHFIHFGDELVDRYKIPLDEYIRRCEAIMSSWKDTEAKLIGEHGDIEVKEQSHEYGSFIIHSRETNTPRTVYGNVPNRGIIDNLQDGCCVEVPCLVDGTGLNPVQIGELPPQLAAICMTNVNVQRLTVTAALSGQRESIYHAAMADPHTAATLPLDKIWAMCDELIEQHQKDGYLGDFAPVISGTGRAFAGVGDRLIARAQASGAQLDTAGSELQLEIQVENPNTETKQVTLQIVPASAAIVFENTEVTIEVSPESTQSLKVNGRLQAAITETTNIDLETDAGGILLIGTRLIPRDHIEVKEDGYCHFDMSLSGFPCASGKMRRKGEQLELELEVQDSNPKPCLDRPRQGSFIQIFFSDPDGGPIMGLQLLPNVGKDCKLEVFGGNTLIAQNDYQYTQTKLNYSLKAHIPLADIRIAASGPFLMDARAFLESLGDAHSGGNASLSGEGESQRYNDRAFLLNC
;
A
#
# COMPACT_ATOMS: atom_id res chain seq x y z
N MET A 1 13.16 16.53 -46.77
CA MET A 1 12.65 15.15 -46.89
C MET A 1 11.17 15.17 -46.57
N SER A 2 10.34 14.34 -47.21
CA SER A 2 8.93 14.16 -46.83
C SER A 2 8.84 13.69 -45.37
N CYS A 3 7.88 14.24 -44.61
CA CYS A 3 7.68 13.92 -43.20
C CYS A 3 7.24 12.46 -43.03
N LYS A 4 7.98 11.67 -42.22
CA LYS A 4 7.60 10.29 -41.88
C LYS A 4 6.78 10.27 -40.59
N ILE A 5 5.54 9.78 -40.69
CA ILE A 5 4.60 9.59 -39.58
C ILE A 5 4.36 8.08 -39.44
N THR A 6 4.70 7.53 -38.28
CA THR A 6 4.56 6.10 -37.99
C THR A 6 3.39 5.86 -37.05
N LEU A 7 2.52 4.91 -37.37
CA LEU A 7 1.42 4.45 -36.54
C LEU A 7 1.71 3.02 -36.07
N ILE A 8 1.96 2.85 -34.77
CA ILE A 8 2.17 1.56 -34.10
C ILE A 8 0.83 1.10 -33.50
N GLY A 9 0.39 -0.10 -33.87
CA GLY A 9 -0.97 -0.59 -33.59
C GLY A 9 -1.98 -0.22 -34.70
N ALA A 10 -1.51 -0.15 -35.94
CA ALA A 10 -2.32 0.25 -37.10
C ALA A 10 -3.49 -0.70 -37.42
N GLY A 11 -3.48 -1.91 -36.87
CA GLY A 11 -4.57 -2.87 -36.95
C GLY A 11 -5.84 -2.44 -36.21
N SER A 12 -5.80 -1.35 -35.44
CA SER A 12 -6.98 -0.61 -34.99
C SER A 12 -7.57 0.20 -36.15
N VAL A 13 -8.11 -0.51 -37.14
CA VAL A 13 -8.45 0.02 -38.47
C VAL A 13 -9.39 1.23 -38.44
N VAL A 14 -10.37 1.27 -37.53
CA VAL A 14 -11.32 2.40 -37.40
C VAL A 14 -10.61 3.67 -36.92
N PHE A 15 -9.75 3.54 -35.91
CA PHE A 15 -9.01 4.66 -35.35
C PHE A 15 -7.93 5.14 -36.33
N ALA A 16 -7.15 4.19 -36.88
CA ALA A 16 -6.15 4.46 -37.91
C ALA A 16 -6.74 5.22 -39.11
N LYS A 17 -7.93 4.80 -39.58
CA LYS A 17 -8.65 5.47 -40.66
C LYS A 17 -8.96 6.94 -40.34
N THR A 18 -9.45 7.21 -39.14
CA THR A 18 -9.87 8.55 -38.73
C THR A 18 -8.67 9.47 -38.64
N LEU A 19 -7.66 9.09 -37.86
CA LEU A 19 -6.50 9.93 -37.59
C LEU A 19 -5.65 10.19 -38.85
N ILE A 20 -5.38 9.15 -39.66
CA ILE A 20 -4.65 9.32 -40.92
C ILE A 20 -5.49 10.11 -41.94
N GLY A 21 -6.81 9.87 -41.99
CA GLY A 21 -7.72 10.66 -42.81
C GLY A 21 -7.67 12.15 -42.47
N ASP A 22 -7.57 12.50 -41.18
CA ASP A 22 -7.43 13.89 -40.76
C ASP A 22 -6.09 14.49 -41.14
N ILE A 23 -5.01 13.73 -40.97
CA ILE A 23 -3.64 14.16 -41.34
C ILE A 23 -3.57 14.45 -42.84
N LEU A 24 -4.09 13.55 -43.68
CA LEU A 24 -4.00 13.66 -45.13
C LEU A 24 -4.94 14.71 -45.74
N GLN A 25 -5.89 15.24 -44.97
CA GLN A 25 -6.72 16.38 -45.38
C GLN A 25 -5.98 17.73 -45.28
N PHE A 26 -4.83 17.79 -44.59
CA PHE A 26 -3.97 18.98 -44.61
C PHE A 26 -3.10 19.00 -45.87
N PRO A 27 -3.20 20.05 -46.73
CA PRO A 27 -2.39 20.14 -47.95
C PRO A 27 -0.89 20.07 -47.72
N GLU A 28 -0.41 20.62 -46.59
CA GLU A 28 1.00 20.65 -46.20
C GLU A 28 1.55 19.25 -45.82
N LEU A 29 0.67 18.27 -45.61
CA LEU A 29 1.02 16.89 -45.28
C LEU A 29 0.66 15.91 -46.41
N SER A 30 0.26 16.41 -47.58
CA SER A 30 -0.24 15.61 -48.70
C SER A 30 0.79 14.69 -49.35
N ASP A 31 2.10 14.91 -49.12
CA ASP A 31 3.20 14.08 -49.61
C ASP A 31 3.91 13.30 -48.48
N ALA A 32 3.33 13.26 -47.28
CA ALA A 32 3.90 12.57 -46.13
C ALA A 32 4.08 11.07 -46.37
N THR A 33 5.09 10.48 -45.72
CA THR A 33 5.23 9.02 -45.65
C THR A 33 4.50 8.51 -44.42
N ILE A 34 3.42 7.76 -44.62
CA ILE A 34 2.67 7.10 -43.54
C ILE A 34 3.16 5.66 -43.41
N CYS A 35 3.76 5.33 -42.27
CA CYS A 35 4.22 3.99 -41.95
C CYS A 35 3.26 3.30 -40.98
N LEU A 36 2.62 2.23 -41.42
CA LEU A 36 1.71 1.42 -40.62
C LEU A 36 2.49 0.24 -40.03
N MET A 37 2.38 0.04 -38.72
CA MET A 37 2.98 -1.09 -38.04
C MET A 37 1.97 -1.77 -37.13
N ASP A 38 1.91 -3.09 -37.23
CA ASP A 38 1.17 -3.96 -36.32
C ASP A 38 1.87 -5.31 -36.21
N ILE A 39 1.53 -6.10 -35.21
CA ILE A 39 2.01 -7.48 -35.04
C ILE A 39 1.11 -8.48 -35.78
N ASP A 40 -0.15 -8.11 -36.05
CA ASP A 40 -1.12 -8.92 -36.77
C ASP A 40 -1.09 -8.56 -38.27
N ALA A 41 -0.56 -9.49 -39.08
CA ALA A 41 -0.40 -9.31 -40.51
C ALA A 41 -1.74 -9.15 -41.26
N ASP A 42 -2.80 -9.81 -40.81
CA ASP A 42 -4.11 -9.73 -41.45
C ASP A 42 -4.75 -8.36 -41.18
N ARG A 43 -4.73 -7.90 -39.94
CA ARG A 43 -5.22 -6.55 -39.59
C ARG A 43 -4.40 -5.46 -40.26
N LEU A 44 -3.08 -5.62 -40.31
CA LEU A 44 -2.19 -4.68 -40.99
C LEU A 44 -2.50 -4.59 -42.50
N ARG A 45 -2.78 -5.72 -43.15
CA ARG A 45 -3.18 -5.76 -44.56
C ARG A 45 -4.47 -4.97 -44.79
N VAL A 46 -5.46 -5.09 -43.91
CA VAL A 46 -6.70 -4.31 -43.98
C VAL A 46 -6.41 -2.81 -43.88
N ALA A 47 -5.59 -2.41 -42.89
CA ALA A 47 -5.20 -1.02 -42.69
C ALA A 47 -4.45 -0.44 -43.92
N ASP A 48 -3.50 -1.19 -44.48
CA ASP A 48 -2.72 -0.80 -45.66
C ASP A 48 -3.62 -0.54 -46.89
N VAL A 49 -4.53 -1.46 -47.19
CA VAL A 49 -5.49 -1.30 -48.29
C VAL A 49 -6.37 -0.07 -48.08
N MET A 50 -6.88 0.11 -46.86
CA MET A 50 -7.74 1.25 -46.54
C MET A 50 -7.01 2.59 -46.65
N MET A 51 -5.77 2.69 -46.17
CA MET A 51 -5.01 3.94 -46.24
C MET A 51 -4.63 4.30 -47.67
N LYS A 52 -4.29 3.31 -48.52
CA LYS A 52 -4.05 3.54 -49.95
C LYS A 52 -5.32 4.03 -50.68
N ARG A 53 -6.48 3.44 -50.38
CA ARG A 53 -7.78 3.92 -50.91
C ARG A 53 -8.09 5.34 -50.43
N MET A 54 -7.84 5.64 -49.15
CA MET A 54 -8.05 6.99 -48.59
C MET A 54 -7.21 8.03 -49.33
N ALA A 55 -5.91 7.78 -49.48
CA ALA A 55 -5.00 8.68 -50.18
C ALA A 55 -5.43 8.90 -51.64
N GLY A 56 -5.83 7.83 -52.34
CA GLY A 56 -6.35 7.91 -53.70
C GLY A 56 -7.64 8.74 -53.82
N LYS A 57 -8.58 8.60 -52.86
CA LYS A 57 -9.84 9.35 -52.87
C LYS A 57 -9.67 10.83 -52.52
N LEU A 58 -8.70 11.14 -51.65
CA LEU A 58 -8.29 12.51 -51.34
C LEU A 58 -7.46 13.15 -52.47
N GLY A 59 -6.94 12.35 -53.41
CA GLY A 59 -6.08 12.84 -54.49
C GLY A 59 -4.70 13.31 -54.02
N VAL A 60 -4.21 12.78 -52.90
CA VAL A 60 -2.93 13.17 -52.29
C VAL A 60 -1.80 12.20 -52.67
N ASN A 61 -0.56 12.69 -52.67
CA ASN A 61 0.63 11.93 -53.07
C ASN A 61 1.34 11.23 -51.89
N ALA A 62 0.59 10.90 -50.83
CA ALA A 62 1.14 10.30 -49.62
C ALA A 62 1.70 8.89 -49.90
N LYS A 63 2.88 8.61 -49.36
CA LYS A 63 3.50 7.29 -49.48
C LYS A 63 3.08 6.40 -48.31
N ILE A 64 2.26 5.38 -48.59
CA ILE A 64 1.84 4.39 -47.59
C ILE A 64 2.80 3.20 -47.59
N VAL A 65 3.41 2.90 -46.45
CA VAL A 65 4.25 1.72 -46.23
C VAL A 65 3.75 0.95 -45.00
N SER A 66 3.87 -0.37 -45.02
CA SER A 66 3.48 -1.24 -43.92
C SER A 66 4.61 -2.19 -43.54
N THR A 67 4.74 -2.52 -42.26
CA THR A 67 5.77 -3.44 -41.74
C THR A 67 5.31 -4.13 -40.47
N LEU A 68 5.79 -5.34 -40.23
CA LEU A 68 5.66 -6.05 -38.94
C LEU A 68 6.83 -5.74 -37.99
N ASP A 69 7.90 -5.12 -38.51
CA ASP A 69 9.09 -4.75 -37.74
C ASP A 69 8.93 -3.34 -37.16
N ARG A 70 8.89 -3.27 -35.82
CA ARG A 70 8.73 -2.03 -35.06
C ARG A 70 9.91 -1.08 -35.22
N ARG A 71 11.14 -1.59 -35.27
CA ARG A 71 12.35 -0.77 -35.38
C ARG A 71 12.44 -0.12 -36.76
N GLU A 72 12.13 -0.86 -37.81
CA GLU A 72 12.03 -0.31 -39.17
C GLU A 72 10.91 0.74 -39.30
N ALA A 73 9.80 0.54 -38.58
CA ALA A 73 8.73 1.52 -38.52
C ALA A 73 9.19 2.84 -37.86
N ILE A 74 9.93 2.76 -36.75
CA ILE A 74 10.41 3.93 -36.00
C ILE A 74 11.56 4.65 -36.71
N LYS A 75 12.41 3.94 -37.44
CA LYS A 75 13.62 4.49 -38.09
C LYS A 75 13.33 5.76 -38.92
N GLY A 76 13.89 6.89 -38.51
CA GLY A 76 13.73 8.19 -39.15
C GLY A 76 12.33 8.82 -39.06
N ALA A 77 11.43 8.30 -38.21
CA ALA A 77 10.11 8.88 -38.00
C ALA A 77 10.23 10.22 -37.26
N LYS A 78 9.50 11.24 -37.73
CA LYS A 78 9.35 12.54 -37.03
C LYS A 78 8.16 12.54 -36.06
N TYR A 79 7.21 11.64 -36.29
CA TYR A 79 6.08 11.41 -35.41
C TYR A 79 5.85 9.92 -35.26
N VAL A 80 5.68 9.47 -34.03
CA VAL A 80 5.23 8.10 -33.73
C VAL A 80 3.92 8.18 -32.98
N ILE A 81 2.87 7.61 -33.53
CA ILE A 81 1.55 7.51 -32.92
C ILE A 81 1.42 6.08 -32.39
N CYS A 82 1.08 5.92 -31.11
CA CYS A 82 0.93 4.60 -30.50
C CYS A 82 -0.52 4.35 -30.08
N THR A 83 -1.12 3.26 -30.58
CA THR A 83 -2.52 2.88 -30.36
C THR A 83 -2.65 1.39 -30.04
N VAL A 84 -1.65 0.81 -29.36
CA VAL A 84 -1.62 -0.61 -29.00
C VAL A 84 -2.53 -0.93 -27.82
N GLN A 85 -3.02 -2.17 -27.77
CA GLN A 85 -3.68 -2.76 -26.60
C GLN A 85 -2.99 -4.08 -26.27
N VAL A 86 -2.02 -4.05 -25.36
CA VAL A 86 -1.27 -5.24 -24.95
C VAL A 86 -2.20 -6.21 -24.22
N GLY A 87 -2.27 -7.45 -24.70
CA GLY A 87 -3.20 -8.46 -24.18
C GLY A 87 -4.55 -8.55 -24.90
N GLY A 88 -4.93 -7.50 -25.64
CA GLY A 88 -6.20 -7.43 -26.36
C GLY A 88 -7.44 -7.64 -25.46
N TYR A 89 -8.58 -7.93 -26.11
CA TYR A 89 -9.81 -8.31 -25.40
C TYR A 89 -9.65 -9.69 -24.72
N LYS A 90 -9.22 -10.70 -25.49
CA LYS A 90 -8.92 -12.04 -25.00
C LYS A 90 -7.42 -12.33 -25.15
N PRO A 91 -6.74 -12.83 -24.09
CA PRO A 91 -7.32 -13.18 -22.79
C PRO A 91 -7.48 -11.97 -21.84
N SER A 92 -6.64 -10.92 -21.98
CA SER A 92 -6.33 -10.06 -20.84
C SER A 92 -7.48 -9.20 -20.32
N THR A 93 -8.27 -8.57 -21.19
CA THR A 93 -9.42 -7.76 -20.72
C THR A 93 -10.45 -8.64 -20.01
N VAL A 94 -10.70 -9.86 -20.52
CA VAL A 94 -11.60 -10.81 -19.84
C VAL A 94 -11.04 -11.20 -18.47
N VAL A 95 -9.74 -11.47 -18.36
CA VAL A 95 -9.07 -11.77 -17.08
C VAL A 95 -9.21 -10.61 -16.09
N ASP A 96 -9.00 -9.36 -16.55
CA ASP A 96 -9.12 -8.14 -15.77
C ASP A 96 -10.55 -7.87 -15.25
N PHE A 97 -11.57 -8.52 -15.81
CA PHE A 97 -12.95 -8.47 -15.32
C PHE A 97 -13.34 -9.70 -14.49
N GLU A 98 -13.08 -10.89 -15.01
CA GLU A 98 -13.57 -12.15 -14.43
C GLU A 98 -12.90 -12.47 -13.09
N ILE A 99 -11.59 -12.23 -12.95
CA ILE A 99 -10.92 -12.49 -11.66
C ILE A 99 -11.46 -11.54 -10.58
N PRO A 100 -11.44 -10.20 -10.73
CA PRO A 100 -12.00 -9.30 -9.71
C PRO A 100 -13.46 -9.61 -9.34
N LYS A 101 -14.27 -10.00 -10.33
CA LYS A 101 -15.66 -10.38 -10.13
C LYS A 101 -15.82 -11.59 -9.21
N LYS A 102 -14.92 -12.58 -9.26
CA LYS A 102 -14.90 -13.72 -8.31
C LYS A 102 -14.74 -13.29 -6.85
N TYR A 103 -14.00 -12.20 -6.60
CA TYR A 103 -13.78 -11.65 -5.26
C TYR A 103 -14.89 -10.70 -4.79
N GLY A 104 -15.82 -10.34 -5.70
CA GLY A 104 -16.92 -9.41 -5.44
C GLY A 104 -16.69 -7.99 -5.97
N LEU A 105 -15.57 -7.74 -6.65
CA LEU A 105 -15.24 -6.44 -7.23
C LEU A 105 -15.79 -6.34 -8.66
N ARG A 106 -16.96 -5.74 -8.80
CA ARG A 106 -17.63 -5.53 -10.11
C ARG A 106 -17.16 -4.23 -10.75
N GLN A 107 -16.94 -4.25 -12.05
CA GLN A 107 -16.37 -3.13 -12.81
C GLN A 107 -17.29 -2.77 -13.98
N THR A 108 -17.16 -1.57 -14.51
CA THR A 108 -17.81 -1.09 -15.74
C THR A 108 -16.84 -1.12 -16.93
N ILE A 109 -15.64 -0.53 -16.78
CA ILE A 109 -14.71 -0.30 -17.89
C ILE A 109 -13.34 -0.93 -17.65
N ALA A 110 -12.76 -0.78 -16.45
CA ALA A 110 -11.52 -1.43 -16.04
C ALA A 110 -10.31 -1.19 -16.98
N ASP A 111 -10.25 -0.04 -17.65
CA ASP A 111 -9.33 0.18 -18.78
C ASP A 111 -8.18 1.17 -18.50
N THR A 112 -8.32 2.03 -17.49
CA THR A 112 -7.43 3.20 -17.25
C THR A 112 -7.04 3.34 -15.78
N LEU A 113 -8.02 3.31 -14.88
CA LEU A 113 -7.86 3.29 -13.42
C LEU A 113 -8.60 2.05 -12.87
N GLY A 114 -8.55 1.82 -11.55
CA GLY A 114 -9.08 0.59 -10.96
C GLY A 114 -8.13 -0.61 -11.14
N ILE A 115 -8.53 -1.77 -10.63
CA ILE A 115 -7.73 -2.99 -10.69
C ILE A 115 -7.40 -3.41 -12.13
N GLY A 116 -8.34 -3.29 -13.07
CA GLY A 116 -8.07 -3.56 -14.48
C GLY A 116 -7.08 -2.55 -15.09
N GLY A 117 -7.19 -1.26 -14.71
CA GLY A 117 -6.24 -0.23 -15.10
C GLY A 117 -4.81 -0.51 -14.61
N ILE A 118 -4.66 -0.96 -13.35
CA ILE A 118 -3.38 -1.38 -12.77
C ILE A 118 -2.75 -2.49 -13.62
N PHE A 119 -3.47 -3.60 -13.83
CA PHE A 119 -2.94 -4.75 -14.56
C PHE A 119 -2.72 -4.47 -16.05
N ARG A 120 -3.55 -3.64 -16.67
CA ARG A 120 -3.29 -3.14 -18.02
C ARG A 120 -2.01 -2.30 -18.07
N GLY A 121 -1.79 -1.44 -17.09
CA GLY A 121 -0.56 -0.66 -16.94
C GLY A 121 0.68 -1.56 -16.84
N LEU A 122 0.64 -2.56 -15.96
CA LEU A 122 1.75 -3.51 -15.76
C LEU A 122 2.11 -4.28 -17.05
N ARG A 123 1.14 -4.59 -17.91
CA ARG A 123 1.40 -5.22 -19.22
C ARG A 123 1.92 -4.22 -20.26
N THR A 124 1.45 -2.98 -20.21
CA THR A 124 1.62 -2.01 -21.29
C THR A 124 2.88 -1.16 -21.13
N ILE A 125 3.21 -0.76 -19.90
CA ILE A 125 4.35 0.10 -19.59
C ILE A 125 5.66 -0.46 -20.16
N PRO A 126 6.03 -1.75 -19.96
CA PRO A 126 7.29 -2.27 -20.51
C PRO A 126 7.37 -2.18 -22.04
N VAL A 127 6.23 -2.36 -22.74
CA VAL A 127 6.16 -2.26 -24.20
C VAL A 127 6.36 -0.82 -24.66
N LEU A 128 5.72 0.14 -24.00
CA LEU A 128 5.84 1.56 -24.34
C LEU A 128 7.21 2.13 -23.99
N VAL A 129 7.82 1.70 -22.88
CA VAL A 129 9.21 2.04 -22.54
C VAL A 129 10.16 1.51 -23.61
N GLY A 130 9.97 0.27 -24.10
CA GLY A 130 10.73 -0.26 -25.22
C GLY A 130 10.56 0.54 -26.52
N ILE A 131 9.34 0.99 -26.83
CA ILE A 131 9.08 1.90 -27.96
C ILE A 131 9.80 3.24 -27.76
N ALA A 132 9.74 3.82 -26.57
CA ALA A 132 10.39 5.09 -26.27
C ALA A 132 11.92 5.00 -26.41
N GLN A 133 12.54 3.92 -25.94
CA GLN A 133 13.97 3.64 -26.14
C GLN A 133 14.33 3.49 -27.62
N GLU A 134 13.48 2.82 -28.41
CA GLU A 134 13.69 2.71 -29.86
C GLU A 134 13.53 4.05 -30.58
N ILE A 135 12.60 4.91 -30.13
CA ILE A 135 12.45 6.28 -30.63
C ILE A 135 13.73 7.07 -30.38
N GLU A 136 14.23 7.06 -29.15
CA GLU A 136 15.48 7.74 -28.78
C GLU A 136 16.67 7.31 -29.65
N GLN A 137 16.74 6.02 -29.98
CA GLN A 137 17.85 5.45 -30.75
C GLN A 137 17.73 5.64 -32.28
N LEU A 138 16.51 5.54 -32.83
CA LEU A 138 16.30 5.32 -34.27
C LEU A 138 15.49 6.41 -34.97
N ALA A 139 14.67 7.15 -34.24
CA ALA A 139 13.78 8.14 -34.82
C ALA A 139 14.54 9.42 -35.22
N HIS A 140 13.82 10.36 -35.83
CA HIS A 140 14.35 11.71 -36.03
C HIS A 140 14.61 12.37 -34.66
N PRO A 141 15.64 13.22 -34.48
CA PRO A 141 15.92 13.88 -33.20
C PRO A 141 14.74 14.67 -32.62
N ASP A 142 13.96 15.32 -33.49
CA ASP A 142 12.75 16.08 -33.10
C ASP A 142 11.47 15.23 -33.02
N CYS A 143 11.61 13.90 -32.93
CA CYS A 143 10.48 12.99 -32.93
C CYS A 143 9.57 13.25 -31.73
N LEU A 144 8.26 13.27 -31.97
CA LEU A 144 7.26 13.35 -30.92
C LEU A 144 6.46 12.05 -30.87
N LEU A 145 6.42 11.44 -29.69
CA LEU A 145 5.52 10.34 -29.39
C LEU A 145 4.12 10.87 -29.04
N LEU A 146 3.13 10.51 -29.86
CA LEU A 146 1.71 10.79 -29.66
C LEU A 146 1.04 9.51 -29.13
N ASN A 147 0.92 9.40 -27.81
CA ASN A 147 0.37 8.19 -27.18
C ASN A 147 -1.16 8.27 -27.07
N TYR A 148 -1.85 7.28 -27.64
CA TYR A 148 -3.29 7.05 -27.49
C TYR A 148 -3.57 5.77 -26.67
N THR A 149 -2.53 5.05 -26.26
CA THR A 149 -2.67 3.80 -25.51
C THR A 149 -2.95 4.08 -24.03
N ASN A 150 -4.06 3.53 -23.53
CA ASN A 150 -4.39 3.47 -22.11
C ASN A 150 -3.61 2.38 -21.36
N PRO A 151 -3.36 2.53 -20.04
CA PRO A 151 -3.77 3.65 -19.17
C PRO A 151 -2.90 4.91 -19.35
N MET A 152 -3.49 5.99 -19.87
CA MET A 152 -2.75 7.15 -20.40
C MET A 152 -1.77 7.77 -19.39
N ALA A 153 -2.26 8.06 -18.18
CA ALA A 153 -1.48 8.76 -17.16
C ALA A 153 -0.29 7.91 -16.68
N MET A 154 -0.51 6.62 -16.40
CA MET A 154 0.55 5.71 -15.97
C MET A 154 1.58 5.49 -17.09
N ASN A 155 1.11 5.35 -18.34
CA ASN A 155 1.96 5.14 -19.50
C ASN A 155 2.88 6.35 -19.75
N CYS A 156 2.32 7.56 -19.79
CA CYS A 156 3.12 8.78 -20.01
C CYS A 156 4.08 9.04 -18.85
N TRP A 157 3.63 8.82 -17.61
CA TRP A 157 4.51 8.94 -16.44
C TRP A 157 5.69 7.96 -16.53
N ALA A 158 5.44 6.68 -16.82
CA ALA A 158 6.51 5.71 -16.94
C ALA A 158 7.49 6.02 -18.10
N ILE A 159 7.00 6.57 -19.22
CA ILE A 159 7.87 7.00 -20.33
C ILE A 159 8.77 8.17 -19.89
N ASP A 160 8.21 9.17 -19.19
CA ASP A 160 9.01 10.31 -18.68
C ASP A 160 10.09 9.84 -17.71
N GLU A 161 9.73 8.98 -16.75
CA GLU A 161 10.63 8.52 -15.69
C GLU A 161 11.71 7.56 -16.21
N ALA A 162 11.37 6.66 -17.14
CA ALA A 162 12.29 5.63 -17.62
C ALA A 162 13.19 6.10 -18.78
N VAL A 163 12.74 7.04 -19.62
CA VAL A 163 13.46 7.45 -20.84
C VAL A 163 13.52 8.97 -21.02
N GLY A 164 12.41 9.68 -20.79
CA GLY A 164 12.39 11.15 -20.87
C GLY A 164 12.36 11.72 -22.29
N ILE A 165 11.89 10.96 -23.29
CA ILE A 165 11.70 11.47 -24.66
C ILE A 165 10.52 12.45 -24.77
N PRO A 166 10.49 13.34 -25.80
CA PRO A 166 9.32 14.16 -26.09
C PRO A 166 8.08 13.30 -26.38
N HIS A 167 7.06 13.44 -25.53
CA HIS A 167 5.81 12.72 -25.66
C HIS A 167 4.62 13.55 -25.20
N VAL A 168 3.43 13.20 -25.68
CA VAL A 168 2.16 13.69 -25.16
C VAL A 168 1.12 12.58 -25.25
N GLY A 169 0.37 12.40 -24.18
CA GLY A 169 -0.79 11.51 -24.17
C GLY A 169 -2.05 12.22 -24.64
N LEU A 170 -2.84 11.59 -25.50
CA LEU A 170 -3.99 12.19 -26.16
C LEU A 170 -5.27 11.41 -25.89
N CYS A 171 -6.26 12.10 -25.34
CA CYS A 171 -7.61 11.59 -25.11
C CYS A 171 -8.64 12.58 -25.66
N HIS A 172 -9.72 12.06 -26.25
CA HIS A 172 -10.81 12.87 -26.83
C HIS A 172 -11.80 13.38 -25.77
N SER A 173 -11.65 12.95 -24.52
CA SER A 173 -12.60 13.15 -23.44
C SER A 173 -12.95 14.62 -23.17
N VAL A 174 -11.96 15.50 -23.14
CA VAL A 174 -12.17 16.93 -22.87
C VAL A 174 -13.04 17.57 -23.94
N PHE A 175 -12.69 17.36 -25.21
CA PHE A 175 -13.43 17.90 -26.35
C PHE A 175 -14.85 17.34 -26.42
N GLY A 176 -15.00 16.02 -26.29
CA GLY A 176 -16.30 15.34 -26.29
C GLY A 176 -17.20 15.83 -25.15
N THR A 177 -16.64 15.96 -23.95
CA THR A 177 -17.38 16.46 -22.78
C THR A 177 -17.80 17.92 -22.97
N ALA A 178 -16.94 18.78 -23.52
CA ALA A 178 -17.29 20.18 -23.77
C ALA A 178 -18.47 20.33 -24.76
N ARG A 179 -18.49 19.53 -25.84
CA ARG A 179 -19.61 19.49 -26.80
C ARG A 179 -20.89 18.99 -26.16
N MET A 180 -20.78 17.95 -25.34
CA MET A 180 -21.90 17.39 -24.60
C MET A 180 -22.48 18.42 -23.62
N LEU A 181 -21.65 19.10 -22.82
CA LEU A 181 -22.10 20.16 -21.91
C LEU A 181 -22.75 21.34 -22.65
N ALA A 182 -22.20 21.76 -23.80
CA ALA A 182 -22.82 22.80 -24.63
C ALA A 182 -24.21 22.38 -25.12
N SER A 183 -24.35 21.16 -25.65
CA SER A 183 -25.64 20.58 -26.04
C SER A 183 -26.61 20.53 -24.85
N HIS A 184 -26.12 20.15 -23.68
CA HIS A 184 -26.91 20.06 -22.47
C HIS A 184 -27.45 21.40 -22.02
N ALA A 185 -26.62 22.43 -22.04
CA ALA A 185 -27.01 23.80 -21.76
C ALA A 185 -27.78 24.48 -22.92
N LYS A 186 -28.01 23.77 -24.03
CA LYS A 186 -28.63 24.28 -25.27
C LYS A 186 -27.88 25.48 -25.85
N LEU A 187 -26.55 25.42 -25.81
CA LEU A 187 -25.64 26.43 -26.30
C LEU A 187 -25.02 26.02 -27.64
N ARG A 188 -24.70 27.02 -28.46
CA ARG A 188 -23.86 26.83 -29.66
C ARG A 188 -22.42 26.57 -29.21
N TYR A 189 -21.83 25.46 -29.62
CA TYR A 189 -20.49 25.05 -29.20
C TYR A 189 -19.40 26.06 -29.62
N ASP A 190 -19.48 26.63 -30.81
CA ASP A 190 -18.47 27.59 -31.32
C ASP A 190 -18.35 28.88 -30.48
N ASP A 191 -19.35 29.16 -29.65
CA ASP A 191 -19.37 30.31 -28.73
C ASP A 191 -18.92 29.92 -27.30
N VAL A 192 -18.51 28.66 -27.08
CA VAL A 192 -18.09 28.12 -25.77
C VAL A 192 -16.57 28.15 -25.63
N SER A 193 -16.09 28.63 -24.49
CA SER A 193 -14.69 28.54 -24.08
C SER A 193 -14.58 27.85 -22.72
N TYR A 194 -13.50 27.11 -22.50
CA TYR A 194 -13.32 26.33 -21.27
C TYR A 194 -11.84 26.21 -20.87
N LEU A 195 -11.63 26.04 -19.57
CA LEU A 195 -10.36 25.66 -18.96
C LEU A 195 -10.61 24.35 -18.22
N VAL A 196 -9.87 23.30 -18.59
CA VAL A 196 -9.93 21.98 -17.95
C VAL A 196 -8.56 21.61 -17.39
N ALA A 197 -8.52 21.05 -16.19
CA ALA A 197 -7.28 20.59 -15.60
C ALA A 197 -7.51 19.46 -14.60
N GLY A 198 -6.54 18.57 -14.47
CA GLY A 198 -6.55 17.43 -13.54
C GLY A 198 -5.67 16.33 -14.07
N VAL A 199 -6.15 15.09 -14.03
CA VAL A 199 -5.46 13.93 -14.62
C VAL A 199 -6.35 13.28 -15.68
N ASN A 200 -5.77 12.44 -16.54
CA ASN A 200 -6.53 11.74 -17.58
C ASN A 200 -7.79 11.07 -17.02
N HIS A 201 -8.93 11.26 -17.69
CA HIS A 201 -10.25 10.74 -17.32
C HIS A 201 -10.77 11.22 -15.94
N MET A 202 -10.13 12.21 -15.33
CA MET A 202 -10.58 12.85 -14.10
C MET A 202 -10.03 14.29 -14.02
N ALA A 203 -10.27 15.02 -15.10
CA ALA A 203 -9.98 16.44 -15.22
C ALA A 203 -11.29 17.22 -15.11
N PHE A 204 -11.23 18.41 -14.51
CA PHE A 204 -12.42 19.18 -14.17
C PHE A 204 -12.50 20.45 -15.00
N PHE A 205 -13.72 20.82 -15.41
CA PHE A 205 -14.02 22.07 -16.10
C PHE A 205 -13.93 23.25 -15.13
N LEU A 206 -12.72 23.73 -14.82
CA LEU A 206 -12.49 24.87 -13.93
C LEU A 206 -13.15 26.16 -14.42
N LYS A 207 -13.27 26.32 -15.74
CA LYS A 207 -14.08 27.35 -16.39
C LYS A 207 -14.91 26.71 -17.50
N PHE A 208 -16.19 27.08 -17.58
CA PHE A 208 -17.05 26.76 -18.71
C PHE A 208 -17.88 28.00 -19.04
N GLN A 209 -17.57 28.66 -20.15
CA GLN A 209 -18.10 29.97 -20.48
C GLN A 209 -18.80 29.98 -21.83
N TYR A 210 -19.84 30.81 -21.97
CA TYR A 210 -20.52 31.10 -23.21
C TYR A 210 -20.39 32.59 -23.51
N LYS A 211 -19.76 32.94 -24.64
CA LYS A 211 -19.48 34.36 -25.01
C LYS A 211 -18.84 35.16 -23.86
N GLY A 212 -17.89 34.53 -23.17
CA GLY A 212 -17.15 35.10 -22.04
C GLY A 212 -17.87 35.12 -20.69
N GLN A 213 -19.12 34.66 -20.60
CA GLN A 213 -19.90 34.61 -19.35
C GLN A 213 -19.91 33.20 -18.77
N ASP A 214 -19.87 33.07 -17.45
CA ASP A 214 -19.95 31.77 -16.78
C ASP A 214 -21.28 31.04 -17.09
N ALA A 215 -21.17 29.83 -17.62
CA ALA A 215 -22.29 29.01 -18.04
C ALA A 215 -22.65 27.90 -17.03
N TYR A 216 -21.93 27.76 -15.92
CA TYR A 216 -22.27 26.81 -14.85
C TYR A 216 -23.71 26.94 -14.32
N PRO A 217 -24.31 28.14 -14.16
CA PRO A 217 -25.71 28.26 -13.75
C PRO A 217 -26.69 27.52 -14.68
N LEU A 218 -26.35 27.35 -15.96
CA LEU A 218 -27.15 26.54 -16.90
C LEU A 218 -26.96 25.05 -16.64
N LEU A 219 -25.74 24.59 -16.37
CA LEU A 219 -25.45 23.19 -16.03
C LEU A 219 -26.11 22.77 -14.72
N PHE A 220 -26.15 23.63 -13.70
CA PHE A 220 -26.88 23.34 -12.46
C PHE A 220 -28.39 23.24 -12.67
N LYS A 221 -28.98 23.95 -13.65
CA LYS A 221 -30.39 23.77 -14.02
C LYS A 221 -30.63 22.41 -14.68
N VAL A 222 -29.65 21.91 -15.45
CA VAL A 222 -29.73 20.59 -16.10
C VAL A 222 -29.87 19.46 -15.07
N LEU A 223 -29.29 19.60 -13.87
CA LEU A 223 -29.41 18.60 -12.79
C LEU A 223 -30.85 18.25 -12.40
N ASN A 224 -31.79 19.16 -12.62
CA ASN A 224 -33.19 18.99 -12.23
C ASN A 224 -34.08 18.63 -13.42
N ASP A 225 -33.51 18.34 -14.59
CA ASP A 225 -34.23 17.93 -15.80
C ASP A 225 -34.53 16.41 -15.74
N PRO A 226 -35.78 16.00 -15.46
CA PRO A 226 -36.13 14.59 -15.29
C PRO A 226 -36.06 13.80 -16.60
N SER A 227 -35.96 14.48 -17.76
CA SER A 227 -35.81 13.82 -19.06
C SER A 227 -34.38 13.30 -19.31
N ARG A 228 -33.44 13.62 -18.41
CA ARG A 228 -32.04 13.22 -18.56
C ARG A 228 -31.72 12.01 -17.71
N ASN A 229 -31.53 10.90 -18.41
CA ASN A 229 -31.19 9.60 -17.86
C ASN A 229 -29.75 9.17 -18.14
N TYR A 230 -28.89 10.11 -18.54
CA TYR A 230 -27.52 9.88 -18.96
C TYR A 230 -26.61 10.85 -18.21
N GLU A 231 -25.39 10.41 -17.91
CA GLU A 231 -24.41 11.14 -17.11
C GLU A 231 -24.73 11.36 -15.62
N LEU A 232 -25.59 10.53 -15.04
CA LEU A 232 -26.09 10.71 -13.66
C LEU A 232 -24.97 10.75 -12.60
N VAL A 233 -23.94 9.91 -12.74
CA VAL A 233 -22.82 9.86 -11.80
C VAL A 233 -22.02 11.16 -11.85
N ARG A 234 -21.62 11.62 -13.05
CA ARG A 234 -20.82 12.86 -13.20
C ARG A 234 -21.60 14.10 -12.79
N TYR A 235 -22.90 14.13 -13.05
CA TYR A 235 -23.76 15.21 -12.58
C TYR A 235 -23.93 15.21 -11.05
N GLU A 236 -24.02 14.03 -10.43
CA GLU A 236 -23.99 13.94 -8.97
C GLU A 236 -22.65 14.43 -8.41
N MET A 237 -21.53 14.05 -9.02
CA MET A 237 -20.22 14.58 -8.64
C MET A 237 -20.16 16.11 -8.79
N MET A 238 -20.68 16.68 -9.89
CA MET A 238 -20.78 18.14 -10.05
C MET A 238 -21.64 18.78 -8.95
N ARG A 239 -22.77 18.16 -8.59
CA ARG A 239 -23.65 18.64 -7.50
C ARG A 239 -22.90 18.74 -6.17
N ARG A 240 -21.98 17.82 -5.88
CA ARG A 240 -21.23 17.77 -4.61
C ARG A 240 -19.95 18.59 -4.63
N LEU A 241 -19.25 18.63 -5.76
CA LEU A 241 -17.92 19.24 -5.87
C LEU A 241 -17.93 20.67 -6.42
N GLY A 242 -19.00 21.05 -7.12
CA GLY A 242 -19.15 22.34 -7.78
C GLY A 242 -18.66 22.37 -9.23
N TYR A 243 -17.96 21.33 -9.70
CA TYR A 243 -17.30 21.29 -11.01
C TYR A 243 -17.64 20.01 -11.76
N PHE A 244 -17.83 20.11 -13.07
CA PHE A 244 -18.08 18.95 -13.92
C PHE A 244 -16.75 18.26 -14.31
N VAL A 245 -16.76 16.93 -14.36
CA VAL A 245 -15.56 16.09 -14.54
C VAL A 245 -15.59 15.37 -15.90
N THR A 246 -14.43 15.10 -16.48
CA THR A 246 -14.26 14.08 -17.53
C THR A 246 -14.29 12.67 -16.93
N GLU A 247 -14.52 11.57 -17.64
CA GLU A 247 -14.86 11.38 -19.05
C GLU A 247 -16.32 10.97 -19.28
N SER A 248 -16.80 9.98 -18.53
CA SER A 248 -18.17 9.47 -18.60
C SER A 248 -18.60 8.91 -17.24
N SER A 249 -19.89 8.67 -17.06
CA SER A 249 -20.43 8.17 -15.79
C SER A 249 -20.04 6.73 -15.47
N GLU A 250 -19.82 5.88 -16.48
CA GLU A 250 -19.29 4.54 -16.21
C GLU A 250 -17.87 4.61 -15.63
N HIS A 251 -16.96 5.38 -16.23
CA HIS A 251 -15.60 5.57 -15.69
C HIS A 251 -15.63 6.20 -14.29
N GLN A 252 -16.38 7.29 -14.13
CA GLN A 252 -16.42 8.00 -12.85
C GLN A 252 -16.96 7.12 -11.72
N ALA A 253 -17.87 6.18 -12.02
CA ALA A 253 -18.40 5.24 -11.02
C ALA A 253 -17.34 4.27 -10.47
N GLU A 254 -16.30 3.98 -11.25
CA GLU A 254 -15.15 3.15 -10.84
C GLU A 254 -14.07 3.96 -10.13
N TYR A 255 -13.94 5.26 -10.38
CA TYR A 255 -12.79 6.04 -9.91
C TYR A 255 -12.99 6.70 -8.54
N VAL A 256 -14.20 6.57 -7.99
CA VAL A 256 -14.57 7.11 -6.68
C VAL A 256 -15.33 6.08 -5.85
N PRO A 257 -15.21 6.10 -4.52
CA PRO A 257 -15.73 5.04 -3.65
C PRO A 257 -17.20 5.28 -3.29
N HIS A 258 -18.00 5.94 -4.14
CA HIS A 258 -19.32 6.46 -3.74
C HIS A 258 -20.50 5.74 -4.38
N PHE A 259 -20.25 4.79 -5.28
CA PHE A 259 -21.29 4.24 -6.15
C PHE A 259 -21.36 2.71 -6.10
N ILE A 260 -20.50 2.01 -6.84
CA ILE A 260 -20.66 0.56 -7.12
C ILE A 260 -20.68 -0.29 -5.84
N HIS A 261 -19.87 0.06 -4.83
CA HIS A 261 -19.71 -0.74 -3.61
C HIS A 261 -20.95 -0.73 -2.70
N PHE A 262 -21.87 0.23 -2.85
CA PHE A 262 -23.08 0.32 -2.02
C PHE A 262 -24.22 -0.58 -2.53
N GLY A 263 -23.95 -1.44 -3.51
CA GLY A 263 -24.86 -2.47 -3.97
C GLY A 263 -25.83 -2.04 -5.07
N ASP A 264 -26.71 -2.95 -5.44
CA ASP A 264 -27.52 -2.86 -6.67
C ASP A 264 -28.51 -1.69 -6.65
N GLU A 265 -29.00 -1.28 -5.48
CA GLU A 265 -29.89 -0.12 -5.36
C GLU A 265 -29.24 1.16 -5.91
N LEU A 266 -27.95 1.38 -5.60
CA LEU A 266 -27.23 2.56 -6.05
C LEU A 266 -26.81 2.44 -7.52
N VAL A 267 -26.44 1.23 -7.95
CA VAL A 267 -26.17 0.90 -9.37
C VAL A 267 -27.39 1.20 -10.23
N ASP A 268 -28.59 0.77 -9.84
CA ASP A 268 -29.83 1.00 -10.57
C ASP A 268 -30.24 2.48 -10.55
N ARG A 269 -30.11 3.14 -9.39
CA ARG A 269 -30.45 4.57 -9.23
C ARG A 269 -29.63 5.45 -10.18
N TYR A 270 -28.33 5.17 -10.31
CA TYR A 270 -27.42 5.93 -11.16
C TYR A 270 -27.21 5.31 -12.56
N LYS A 271 -27.88 4.19 -12.86
CA LYS A 271 -27.83 3.49 -14.15
C LYS A 271 -26.40 3.11 -14.56
N ILE A 272 -25.64 2.58 -13.60
CA ILE A 272 -24.22 2.26 -13.79
C ILE A 272 -24.11 0.98 -14.62
N PRO A 273 -23.48 1.02 -15.81
CA PRO A 273 -23.46 -0.12 -16.71
C PRO A 273 -22.28 -1.05 -16.37
N LEU A 274 -22.46 -1.94 -15.40
CA LEU A 274 -21.47 -2.99 -15.09
C LEU A 274 -21.16 -3.84 -16.33
N ASP A 275 -19.92 -4.30 -16.50
CA ASP A 275 -19.45 -5.11 -17.64
C ASP A 275 -19.58 -4.41 -19.03
N GLU A 276 -19.62 -3.07 -19.06
CA GLU A 276 -19.82 -2.30 -20.30
C GLU A 276 -18.70 -2.50 -21.33
N TYR A 277 -17.44 -2.51 -20.90
CA TYR A 277 -16.32 -2.68 -21.84
C TYR A 277 -16.32 -4.07 -22.49
N ILE A 278 -16.67 -5.11 -21.74
CA ILE A 278 -16.86 -6.47 -22.28
C ILE A 278 -17.90 -6.48 -23.40
N ARG A 279 -19.09 -5.89 -23.16
CA ARG A 279 -20.15 -5.79 -24.18
C ARG A 279 -19.70 -5.02 -25.42
N ARG A 280 -18.97 -3.91 -25.25
CA ARG A 280 -18.41 -3.13 -26.37
C ARG A 280 -17.45 -3.96 -27.20
N CYS A 281 -16.53 -4.69 -26.58
CA CYS A 281 -15.60 -5.56 -27.28
C CYS A 281 -16.32 -6.66 -28.07
N GLU A 282 -17.31 -7.31 -27.48
CA GLU A 282 -18.08 -8.37 -28.15
C GLU A 282 -18.85 -7.86 -29.37
N ALA A 283 -19.49 -6.69 -29.25
CA ALA A 283 -20.20 -6.06 -30.37
C ALA A 283 -19.24 -5.70 -31.52
N ILE A 284 -18.07 -5.13 -31.21
CA ILE A 284 -17.04 -4.81 -32.21
C ILE A 284 -16.54 -6.08 -32.90
N MET A 285 -16.25 -7.14 -32.15
CA MET A 285 -15.77 -8.40 -32.72
C MET A 285 -16.81 -9.08 -33.60
N SER A 286 -18.09 -9.08 -33.21
CA SER A 286 -19.16 -9.69 -34.01
C SER A 286 -19.36 -8.99 -35.36
N SER A 287 -19.04 -7.71 -35.46
CA SER A 287 -19.24 -6.90 -36.66
C SER A 287 -17.98 -6.73 -37.51
N TRP A 288 -16.83 -7.25 -37.05
CA TRP A 288 -15.54 -7.05 -37.71
C TRP A 288 -15.52 -7.61 -39.15
N LYS A 289 -15.93 -8.85 -39.35
CA LYS A 289 -15.89 -9.49 -40.69
C LYS A 289 -16.78 -8.77 -41.70
N ASP A 290 -17.96 -8.32 -41.27
CA ASP A 290 -18.87 -7.55 -42.11
C ASP A 290 -18.28 -6.18 -42.45
N THR A 291 -17.62 -5.55 -41.48
CA THR A 291 -16.95 -4.26 -41.66
C THR A 291 -15.76 -4.37 -42.60
N GLU A 292 -14.94 -5.41 -42.45
CA GLU A 292 -13.82 -5.73 -43.34
C GLU A 292 -14.33 -5.95 -44.77
N ALA A 293 -15.34 -6.81 -44.97
CA ALA A 293 -15.91 -7.07 -46.28
C ALA A 293 -16.46 -5.81 -46.96
N LYS A 294 -17.14 -4.93 -46.21
CA LYS A 294 -17.65 -3.64 -46.71
C LYS A 294 -16.54 -2.66 -47.08
N LEU A 295 -15.43 -2.65 -46.35
CA LEU A 295 -14.35 -1.67 -46.53
C LEU A 295 -13.33 -2.09 -47.59
N ILE A 296 -13.00 -3.37 -47.67
CA ILE A 296 -11.91 -3.88 -48.53
C ILE A 296 -12.32 -4.96 -49.54
N GLY A 297 -13.61 -5.34 -49.60
CA GLY A 297 -14.12 -6.25 -50.64
C GLY A 297 -14.01 -5.67 -52.07
N GLU A 298 -14.33 -6.50 -53.07
CA GLU A 298 -14.24 -6.18 -54.51
C GLU A 298 -15.05 -4.91 -54.90
N HIS A 299 -16.11 -4.61 -54.15
CA HIS A 299 -16.94 -3.39 -54.28
C HIS A 299 -16.86 -2.44 -53.07
N GLY A 300 -15.88 -2.64 -52.18
CA GLY A 300 -15.75 -1.79 -51.00
C GLY A 300 -15.34 -0.35 -51.36
N ASP A 301 -15.94 0.64 -50.73
CA ASP A 301 -15.60 2.06 -50.85
C ASP A 301 -15.16 2.61 -49.48
N ILE A 302 -14.34 3.65 -49.49
CA ILE A 302 -13.94 4.38 -48.30
C ILE A 302 -14.60 5.75 -48.29
N GLU A 303 -15.45 6.01 -47.31
CA GLU A 303 -15.97 7.36 -47.09
C GLU A 303 -14.87 8.21 -46.43
N VAL A 304 -14.53 9.33 -47.08
CA VAL A 304 -13.76 10.44 -46.50
C VAL A 304 -14.78 11.32 -45.79
N LYS A 305 -14.73 11.37 -44.47
CA LYS A 305 -15.57 12.27 -43.68
C LYS A 305 -14.89 13.63 -43.57
N GLU A 306 -15.66 14.65 -43.21
CA GLU A 306 -15.08 15.91 -42.75
C GLU A 306 -14.05 15.63 -41.65
N GLN A 307 -12.98 16.42 -41.65
CA GLN A 307 -11.89 16.31 -40.69
C GLN A 307 -12.43 16.25 -39.27
N SER A 308 -12.03 15.22 -38.54
CA SER A 308 -12.39 15.06 -37.14
C SER A 308 -11.61 16.06 -36.27
N HIS A 309 -11.87 16.04 -34.96
CA HIS A 309 -11.16 16.87 -33.99
C HIS A 309 -10.10 16.09 -33.20
N GLU A 310 -9.58 15.00 -33.78
CA GLU A 310 -8.52 14.20 -33.16
C GLU A 310 -7.21 15.00 -33.04
N TYR A 311 -6.78 15.28 -31.81
CA TYR A 311 -5.68 16.21 -31.51
C TYR A 311 -4.36 15.89 -32.22
N GLY A 312 -4.03 14.62 -32.42
CA GLY A 312 -2.78 14.20 -33.05
C GLY A 312 -2.57 14.81 -34.43
N SER A 313 -3.62 14.90 -35.26
CA SER A 313 -3.54 15.51 -36.59
C SER A 313 -3.24 17.01 -36.51
N PHE A 314 -3.91 17.72 -35.60
CA PHE A 314 -3.70 19.16 -35.37
C PHE A 314 -2.33 19.45 -34.78
N ILE A 315 -1.80 18.59 -33.91
CA ILE A 315 -0.45 18.72 -33.33
C ILE A 315 0.60 18.63 -34.44
N ILE A 316 0.51 17.59 -35.29
CA ILE A 316 1.43 17.41 -36.42
C ILE A 316 1.39 18.62 -37.35
N HIS A 317 0.18 19.04 -37.75
CA HIS A 317 0.02 20.20 -38.64
C HIS A 317 0.57 21.49 -38.03
N SER A 318 0.31 21.74 -36.74
CA SER A 318 0.77 22.96 -36.06
C SER A 318 2.30 22.98 -35.96
N ARG A 319 2.95 21.84 -35.71
CA ARG A 319 4.42 21.73 -35.68
C ARG A 319 5.06 21.89 -37.05
N GLU A 320 4.43 21.40 -38.13
CA GLU A 320 4.98 21.56 -39.48
C GLU A 320 4.74 22.96 -40.07
N THR A 321 3.65 23.63 -39.70
CA THR A 321 3.24 24.91 -40.32
C THR A 321 3.43 26.14 -39.43
N ASN A 322 3.78 25.94 -38.15
CA ASN A 322 3.77 26.98 -37.13
C ASN A 322 2.41 27.67 -36.96
N THR A 323 1.30 26.96 -37.24
CA THR A 323 -0.06 27.43 -36.98
C THR A 323 -0.40 27.21 -35.50
N PRO A 324 -0.53 28.26 -34.67
CA PRO A 324 -0.73 28.06 -33.23
C PRO A 324 -2.13 27.50 -32.93
N ARG A 325 -2.19 26.45 -32.10
CA ARG A 325 -3.45 25.86 -31.61
C ARG A 325 -3.34 25.46 -30.14
N THR A 326 -4.47 25.46 -29.44
CA THR A 326 -4.57 24.85 -28.11
C THR A 326 -5.16 23.46 -28.24
N VAL A 327 -4.47 22.48 -27.68
CA VAL A 327 -4.96 21.09 -27.51
C VAL A 327 -4.90 20.71 -26.05
N TYR A 328 -5.67 19.73 -25.62
CA TYR A 328 -5.53 19.17 -24.27
C TYR A 328 -4.64 17.94 -24.33
N GLY A 329 -3.57 17.93 -23.54
CA GLY A 329 -2.55 16.89 -23.55
C GLY A 329 -2.21 16.41 -22.16
N ASN A 330 -1.79 15.15 -22.08
CA ASN A 330 -1.32 14.50 -20.88
C ASN A 330 0.20 14.59 -20.85
N VAL A 331 0.74 15.30 -19.86
CA VAL A 331 2.16 15.68 -19.76
C VAL A 331 2.66 15.57 -18.30
N PRO A 332 3.99 15.43 -18.08
CA PRO A 332 4.55 15.43 -16.73
C PRO A 332 4.30 16.74 -15.98
N ASN A 333 3.82 16.64 -14.74
CA ASN A 333 3.59 17.79 -13.87
C ASN A 333 4.91 18.30 -13.29
N ARG A 334 5.46 19.35 -13.90
CA ARG A 334 6.66 20.05 -13.41
C ARG A 334 6.29 21.45 -12.96
N GLY A 335 5.47 21.53 -11.91
CA GLY A 335 4.87 22.79 -11.41
C GLY A 335 3.75 23.35 -12.29
N ILE A 336 3.05 22.50 -13.04
CA ILE A 336 1.91 22.90 -13.87
C ILE A 336 0.66 23.05 -12.98
N ILE A 337 0.42 22.03 -12.14
CA ILE A 337 -0.63 22.01 -11.12
C ILE A 337 0.04 21.91 -9.75
N ASP A 338 -0.04 22.98 -8.96
CA ASP A 338 0.81 23.20 -7.78
C ASP A 338 0.53 22.20 -6.63
N ASN A 339 -0.74 21.79 -6.49
CA ASN A 339 -1.20 20.92 -5.42
C ASN A 339 -1.48 19.48 -5.87
N LEU A 340 -0.88 19.05 -6.98
CA LEU A 340 -0.71 17.66 -7.35
C LEU A 340 0.76 17.26 -7.28
N GLN A 341 1.03 15.97 -7.20
CA GLN A 341 2.39 15.46 -7.04
C GLN A 341 3.31 15.91 -8.19
N ASP A 342 4.55 16.28 -7.87
CA ASP A 342 5.59 16.48 -8.87
C ASP A 342 5.84 15.19 -9.67
N GLY A 343 6.07 15.35 -10.98
CA GLY A 343 6.28 14.28 -11.93
C GLY A 343 5.04 13.51 -12.37
N CYS A 344 3.90 13.62 -11.68
CA CYS A 344 2.69 12.87 -12.10
C CYS A 344 2.18 13.35 -13.45
N CYS A 345 1.52 12.48 -14.21
CA CYS A 345 0.96 12.88 -15.51
C CYS A 345 -0.36 13.65 -15.33
N VAL A 346 -0.40 14.91 -15.78
CA VAL A 346 -1.56 15.82 -15.72
C VAL A 346 -2.15 16.09 -17.09
N GLU A 347 -3.47 16.27 -17.15
CA GLU A 347 -4.20 16.64 -18.36
C GLU A 347 -4.53 18.14 -18.34
N VAL A 348 -3.89 18.90 -19.22
CA VAL A 348 -3.93 20.37 -19.24
C VAL A 348 -3.96 20.91 -20.68
N PRO A 349 -4.38 22.18 -20.90
CA PRO A 349 -4.21 22.81 -22.21
C PRO A 349 -2.73 23.02 -22.51
N CYS A 350 -2.37 22.75 -23.76
CA CYS A 350 -1.04 22.92 -24.31
C CYS A 350 -1.12 23.77 -25.57
N LEU A 351 -0.32 24.84 -25.65
CA LEU A 351 -0.13 25.62 -26.86
C LEU A 351 0.83 24.86 -27.79
N VAL A 352 0.41 24.60 -29.02
CA VAL A 352 1.19 23.87 -30.02
C VAL A 352 1.43 24.76 -31.22
N ASP A 353 2.69 24.89 -31.60
CA ASP A 353 3.16 25.61 -32.78
C ASP A 353 4.51 25.02 -33.25
N GLY A 354 5.27 25.77 -34.06
CA GLY A 354 6.57 25.33 -34.58
C GLY A 354 7.66 25.20 -33.52
N THR A 355 7.47 25.77 -32.33
CA THR A 355 8.39 25.60 -31.19
C THR A 355 8.18 24.28 -30.45
N GLY A 356 7.02 23.65 -30.64
CA GLY A 356 6.66 22.38 -30.00
C GLY A 356 5.37 22.48 -29.22
N LEU A 357 5.26 21.65 -28.19
CA LEU A 357 4.09 21.55 -27.31
C LEU A 357 4.44 22.19 -25.97
N ASN A 358 3.73 23.26 -25.62
CA ASN A 358 3.99 24.10 -24.46
C ASN A 358 2.79 24.02 -23.48
N PRO A 359 2.88 23.21 -22.41
CA PRO A 359 1.82 23.11 -21.41
C PRO A 359 1.58 24.44 -20.69
N VAL A 360 0.32 24.76 -20.42
CA VAL A 360 -0.07 25.99 -19.72
C VAL A 360 -0.12 25.74 -18.21
N GLN A 361 0.53 26.61 -17.43
CA GLN A 361 0.47 26.58 -15.98
C GLN A 361 -0.96 26.86 -15.48
N ILE A 362 -1.43 26.06 -14.54
CA ILE A 362 -2.79 26.11 -13.99
C ILE A 362 -2.81 26.76 -12.60
N GLY A 363 -1.79 26.48 -11.78
CA GLY A 363 -1.78 26.82 -10.36
C GLY A 363 -2.45 25.73 -9.51
N GLU A 364 -3.04 26.09 -8.38
CA GLU A 364 -3.76 25.14 -7.53
C GLU A 364 -5.14 24.77 -8.10
N LEU A 365 -5.46 23.48 -8.11
CA LEU A 365 -6.86 23.03 -8.23
C LEU A 365 -7.62 23.35 -6.93
N PRO A 366 -8.95 23.57 -6.99
CA PRO A 366 -9.76 23.58 -5.78
C PRO A 366 -9.48 22.34 -4.90
N PRO A 367 -9.31 22.48 -3.56
CA PRO A 367 -8.76 21.41 -2.72
C PRO A 367 -9.53 20.08 -2.79
N GLN A 368 -10.85 20.11 -2.93
CA GLN A 368 -11.67 18.91 -3.06
C GLN A 368 -11.45 18.16 -4.39
N LEU A 369 -11.10 18.89 -5.47
CA LEU A 369 -10.77 18.29 -6.76
C LEU A 369 -9.36 17.70 -6.73
N ALA A 370 -8.40 18.44 -6.16
CA ALA A 370 -7.04 17.95 -5.92
C ALA A 370 -7.05 16.67 -5.08
N ALA A 371 -7.85 16.62 -4.01
CA ALA A 371 -7.98 15.43 -3.17
C ALA A 371 -8.43 14.20 -3.96
N ILE A 372 -9.44 14.35 -4.82
CA ILE A 372 -9.95 13.26 -5.67
C ILE A 372 -8.93 12.87 -6.76
N CYS A 373 -8.26 13.85 -7.38
CA CYS A 373 -7.13 13.57 -8.27
C CYS A 373 -6.05 12.75 -7.57
N MET A 374 -5.66 13.15 -6.36
CA MET A 374 -4.60 12.50 -5.60
C MET A 374 -4.92 11.06 -5.21
N THR A 375 -6.19 10.70 -4.95
CA THR A 375 -6.53 9.29 -4.68
C THR A 375 -6.18 8.38 -5.86
N ASN A 376 -6.30 8.87 -7.10
CA ASN A 376 -5.97 8.12 -8.30
C ASN A 376 -4.50 8.27 -8.71
N VAL A 377 -3.88 9.44 -8.50
CA VAL A 377 -2.43 9.65 -8.71
C VAL A 377 -1.61 8.69 -7.85
N ASN A 378 -2.05 8.42 -6.61
CA ASN A 378 -1.38 7.47 -5.72
C ASN A 378 -1.34 6.05 -6.34
N VAL A 379 -2.45 5.59 -6.93
CA VAL A 379 -2.55 4.30 -7.63
C VAL A 379 -1.64 4.29 -8.85
N GLN A 380 -1.65 5.37 -9.64
CA GLN A 380 -0.81 5.50 -10.83
C GLN A 380 0.68 5.41 -10.46
N ARG A 381 1.11 6.14 -9.43
CA ARG A 381 2.50 6.13 -8.95
C ARG A 381 2.96 4.73 -8.54
N LEU A 382 2.16 4.04 -7.73
CA LEU A 382 2.49 2.71 -7.23
C LEU A 382 2.54 1.69 -8.38
N THR A 383 1.65 1.83 -9.37
CA THR A 383 1.65 1.00 -10.58
C THR A 383 2.90 1.24 -11.44
N VAL A 384 3.27 2.50 -11.66
CA VAL A 384 4.50 2.88 -12.38
C VAL A 384 5.73 2.33 -11.64
N THR A 385 5.76 2.50 -10.31
CA THR A 385 6.83 1.95 -9.45
C THR A 385 6.93 0.43 -9.60
N ALA A 386 5.80 -0.29 -9.55
CA ALA A 386 5.76 -1.73 -9.75
C ALA A 386 6.30 -2.15 -11.13
N ALA A 387 5.87 -1.47 -12.19
CA ALA A 387 6.25 -1.78 -13.57
C ALA A 387 7.75 -1.52 -13.84
N LEU A 388 8.31 -0.44 -13.27
CA LEU A 388 9.71 -0.06 -13.49
C LEU A 388 10.69 -0.80 -12.57
N SER A 389 10.30 -1.10 -11.33
CA SER A 389 11.18 -1.75 -10.34
C SER A 389 11.06 -3.26 -10.26
N GLY A 390 9.98 -3.86 -10.80
CA GLY A 390 9.69 -5.29 -10.65
C GLY A 390 9.31 -5.69 -9.22
N GLN A 391 9.00 -4.74 -8.33
CA GLN A 391 8.59 -5.04 -6.96
C GLN A 391 7.11 -5.42 -6.91
N ARG A 392 6.85 -6.71 -6.63
CA ARG A 392 5.49 -7.26 -6.50
C ARG A 392 4.65 -6.51 -5.48
N GLU A 393 5.27 -6.10 -4.37
CA GLU A 393 4.58 -5.42 -3.26
C GLU A 393 3.85 -4.15 -3.71
N SER A 394 4.44 -3.41 -4.65
CA SER A 394 3.87 -2.16 -5.17
C SER A 394 2.55 -2.38 -5.92
N ILE A 395 2.32 -3.57 -6.49
CA ILE A 395 1.05 -3.92 -7.14
C ILE A 395 -0.08 -3.95 -6.11
N TYR A 396 0.15 -4.62 -4.99
CA TYR A 396 -0.87 -4.72 -3.95
C TYR A 396 -1.11 -3.40 -3.25
N HIS A 397 -0.07 -2.58 -3.05
CA HIS A 397 -0.23 -1.23 -2.54
C HIS A 397 -1.06 -0.37 -3.50
N ALA A 398 -0.86 -0.50 -4.82
CA ALA A 398 -1.69 0.19 -5.81
C ALA A 398 -3.17 -0.25 -5.68
N ALA A 399 -3.42 -1.55 -5.58
CA ALA A 399 -4.77 -2.10 -5.41
C ALA A 399 -5.42 -1.72 -4.07
N MET A 400 -4.64 -1.64 -2.99
CA MET A 400 -5.11 -1.19 -1.68
C MET A 400 -5.46 0.30 -1.67
N ALA A 401 -4.72 1.12 -2.43
CA ALA A 401 -4.97 2.55 -2.55
C ALA A 401 -6.10 2.88 -3.54
N ASP A 402 -6.46 1.95 -4.42
CA ASP A 402 -7.52 2.13 -5.40
C ASP A 402 -8.87 2.36 -4.72
N PRO A 403 -9.57 3.50 -4.96
CA PRO A 403 -10.76 3.86 -4.21
C PRO A 403 -11.88 2.81 -4.29
N HIS A 404 -12.11 2.22 -5.45
CA HIS A 404 -13.17 1.23 -5.65
C HIS A 404 -12.81 -0.12 -5.02
N THR A 405 -11.58 -0.56 -5.19
CA THR A 405 -11.06 -1.78 -4.56
C THR A 405 -11.09 -1.68 -3.04
N ALA A 406 -10.54 -0.59 -2.49
CA ALA A 406 -10.47 -0.35 -1.05
C ALA A 406 -11.85 -0.25 -0.37
N ALA A 407 -12.85 0.30 -1.07
CA ALA A 407 -14.21 0.37 -0.57
C ALA A 407 -14.97 -0.96 -0.65
N THR A 408 -14.51 -1.90 -1.48
CA THR A 408 -15.24 -3.14 -1.78
C THR A 408 -14.65 -4.37 -1.08
N LEU A 409 -13.33 -4.46 -0.94
CA LEU A 409 -12.64 -5.67 -0.50
C LEU A 409 -11.81 -5.45 0.78
N PRO A 410 -11.79 -6.41 1.73
CA PRO A 410 -10.79 -6.43 2.79
C PRO A 410 -9.40 -6.80 2.24
N LEU A 411 -8.35 -6.45 3.00
CA LEU A 411 -6.95 -6.55 2.55
C LEU A 411 -6.53 -7.95 2.10
N ASP A 412 -6.97 -9.00 2.81
CA ASP A 412 -6.69 -10.40 2.48
C ASP A 412 -7.24 -10.78 1.09
N LYS A 413 -8.45 -10.32 0.76
CA LYS A 413 -9.06 -10.53 -0.56
C LYS A 413 -8.39 -9.71 -1.65
N ILE A 414 -7.97 -8.48 -1.35
CA ILE A 414 -7.19 -7.66 -2.31
C ILE A 414 -5.90 -8.40 -2.69
N TRP A 415 -5.21 -8.97 -1.70
CA TRP A 415 -3.99 -9.72 -1.92
C TRP A 415 -4.21 -10.96 -2.77
N ALA A 416 -5.15 -11.81 -2.38
CA ALA A 416 -5.47 -13.04 -3.11
C ALA A 416 -5.91 -12.75 -4.56
N MET A 417 -6.71 -11.70 -4.77
CA MET A 417 -7.12 -11.26 -6.11
C MET A 417 -5.92 -10.83 -6.96
N CYS A 418 -5.00 -10.05 -6.40
CA CYS A 418 -3.79 -9.65 -7.10
C CYS A 418 -2.89 -10.86 -7.41
N ASP A 419 -2.76 -11.81 -6.50
CA ASP A 419 -1.99 -13.04 -6.72
C ASP A 419 -2.56 -13.86 -7.89
N GLU A 420 -3.87 -14.05 -7.92
CA GLU A 420 -4.54 -14.78 -9.03
C GLU A 420 -4.42 -14.01 -10.36
N LEU A 421 -4.53 -12.68 -10.35
CA LEU A 421 -4.33 -11.85 -11.54
C LEU A 421 -2.89 -11.94 -12.06
N ILE A 422 -1.89 -11.85 -11.18
CA ILE A 422 -0.48 -11.99 -11.54
C ILE A 422 -0.23 -13.37 -12.15
N GLU A 423 -0.65 -14.44 -11.46
CA GLU A 423 -0.45 -15.81 -11.91
C GLU A 423 -1.14 -16.06 -13.26
N GLN A 424 -2.37 -15.58 -13.44
CA GLN A 424 -3.10 -15.78 -14.68
C GLN A 424 -2.48 -15.02 -15.85
N HIS A 425 -2.10 -13.76 -15.67
CA HIS A 425 -1.44 -13.00 -16.74
C HIS A 425 -0.07 -13.60 -17.10
N GLN A 426 0.70 -14.10 -16.11
CA GLN A 426 1.95 -14.84 -16.34
C GLN A 426 1.74 -16.12 -17.15
N LYS A 427 0.70 -16.90 -16.84
CA LYS A 427 0.30 -18.08 -17.63
C LYS A 427 -0.05 -17.72 -19.08
N ASP A 428 -0.68 -16.56 -19.29
CA ASP A 428 -1.05 -16.05 -20.60
C ASP A 428 0.14 -15.41 -21.37
N GLY A 429 1.35 -15.43 -20.78
CA GLY A 429 2.58 -14.91 -21.39
C GLY A 429 2.77 -13.40 -21.22
N TYR A 430 2.05 -12.79 -20.27
CA TYR A 430 2.16 -11.37 -19.90
C TYR A 430 2.74 -11.21 -18.50
N LEU A 431 3.30 -10.02 -18.22
CA LEU A 431 4.03 -9.70 -16.98
C LEU A 431 5.34 -10.49 -16.85
N GLY A 432 6.37 -9.82 -16.35
CA GLY A 432 7.65 -10.46 -16.04
C GLY A 432 7.62 -11.18 -14.69
N ASP A 433 8.78 -11.67 -14.28
CA ASP A 433 8.99 -12.08 -12.89
C ASP A 433 9.03 -10.84 -12.00
N PHE A 434 8.29 -10.88 -10.90
CA PHE A 434 8.38 -9.89 -9.85
C PHE A 434 9.20 -10.45 -8.68
N ALA A 435 9.82 -9.55 -7.91
CA ALA A 435 10.50 -9.94 -6.67
C ALA A 435 9.53 -10.73 -5.75
N PRO A 436 9.98 -11.85 -5.14
CA PRO A 436 9.12 -12.64 -4.27
C PRO A 436 8.69 -11.85 -3.02
N VAL A 437 7.56 -12.27 -2.45
CA VAL A 437 7.03 -11.77 -1.18
C VAL A 437 7.11 -12.83 -0.11
N ILE A 438 7.18 -12.41 1.16
CA ILE A 438 7.13 -13.33 2.30
C ILE A 438 5.74 -13.97 2.34
N SER A 439 5.71 -15.31 2.35
CA SER A 439 4.48 -16.12 2.33
C SER A 439 3.48 -15.65 3.40
N GLY A 440 2.23 -15.44 3.01
CA GLY A 440 1.15 -15.05 3.91
C GLY A 440 1.18 -13.62 4.45
N THR A 441 2.19 -12.80 4.13
CA THR A 441 2.29 -11.42 4.63
C THR A 441 2.18 -10.35 3.55
N GLY A 442 2.46 -10.72 2.30
CA GLY A 442 2.41 -9.81 1.16
C GLY A 442 3.56 -8.81 1.04
N ARG A 443 4.43 -8.74 2.03
CA ARG A 443 5.60 -7.85 2.01
C ARG A 443 6.68 -8.37 1.08
N ALA A 444 7.30 -7.49 0.30
CA ALA A 444 8.58 -7.82 -0.30
C ALA A 444 9.62 -8.02 0.81
N PHE A 445 10.69 -8.73 0.48
CA PHE A 445 11.89 -8.98 1.30
C PHE A 445 12.61 -7.65 1.64
N ALA A 446 11.98 -6.75 2.42
CA ALA A 446 12.60 -5.55 2.94
C ALA A 446 13.32 -5.90 4.25
N GLY A 447 14.39 -6.69 4.13
CA GLY A 447 15.51 -6.75 5.06
C GLY A 447 15.25 -7.21 6.51
N VAL A 448 14.04 -7.58 6.92
CA VAL A 448 13.75 -8.08 8.29
C VAL A 448 13.14 -9.48 8.30
N GLY A 449 12.28 -9.83 7.33
CA GLY A 449 11.56 -11.11 7.32
C GLY A 449 12.40 -12.35 6.98
N ASP A 450 13.58 -12.15 6.41
CA ASP A 450 14.47 -13.24 5.93
C ASP A 450 15.60 -13.50 6.91
N ARG A 451 15.66 -12.67 7.96
CA ARG A 451 16.66 -12.83 8.99
C ARG A 451 16.33 -14.05 9.81
N LEU A 452 17.35 -14.85 10.11
CA LEU A 452 17.20 -15.76 11.23
C LEU A 452 17.03 -14.93 12.50
N ILE A 453 16.15 -15.35 13.39
CA ILE A 453 15.96 -14.69 14.67
C ILE A 453 16.60 -15.56 15.74
N ALA A 454 17.71 -15.11 16.30
CA ALA A 454 18.38 -15.78 17.42
C ALA A 454 18.05 -15.05 18.72
N ARG A 455 17.46 -15.75 19.68
CA ARG A 455 17.05 -15.20 20.98
C ARG A 455 17.66 -15.98 22.12
N ALA A 456 18.30 -15.28 23.04
CA ALA A 456 18.80 -15.83 24.28
C ALA A 456 17.78 -15.65 25.42
N GLN A 457 17.69 -16.64 26.30
CA GLN A 457 16.90 -16.59 27.52
C GLN A 457 17.66 -17.27 28.66
N ALA A 458 17.96 -16.53 29.71
CA ALA A 458 18.59 -17.08 30.91
C ALA A 458 17.59 -17.77 31.84
N SER A 459 18.08 -18.75 32.61
CA SER A 459 17.35 -19.55 33.61
C SER A 459 18.21 -20.03 34.78
N GLY A 460 17.60 -20.27 35.95
CA GLY A 460 18.21 -21.04 37.06
C GLY A 460 19.11 -20.32 38.07
N ALA A 461 19.59 -19.10 37.80
CA ALA A 461 20.58 -18.45 38.67
C ALA A 461 19.98 -17.61 39.82
N GLN A 462 20.57 -17.75 41.01
CA GLN A 462 20.48 -16.83 42.14
C GLN A 462 21.56 -15.75 41.97
N LEU A 463 21.16 -14.58 41.48
CA LEU A 463 22.09 -13.53 41.05
C LEU A 463 22.96 -12.96 42.18
N ASP A 464 22.49 -13.02 43.43
CA ASP A 464 23.20 -12.56 44.63
C ASP A 464 24.19 -13.59 45.20
N THR A 465 24.20 -14.82 44.66
CA THR A 465 24.93 -15.95 45.24
C THR A 465 26.05 -16.40 44.32
N ALA A 466 27.30 -16.19 44.76
CA ALA A 466 28.46 -16.70 44.07
C ALA A 466 28.42 -18.24 43.99
N GLY A 467 28.74 -18.80 42.82
CA GLY A 467 28.67 -20.23 42.54
C GLY A 467 27.31 -20.73 42.05
N SER A 468 26.28 -19.87 41.97
CA SER A 468 24.96 -20.26 41.46
C SER A 468 25.03 -20.70 39.99
N GLU A 469 24.27 -21.75 39.65
CA GLU A 469 24.17 -22.28 38.29
C GLU A 469 23.25 -21.42 37.42
N LEU A 470 23.66 -21.16 36.18
CA LEU A 470 22.92 -20.39 35.19
C LEU A 470 22.77 -21.24 33.93
N GLN A 471 21.56 -21.32 33.35
CA GLN A 471 21.32 -21.98 32.07
C GLN A 471 20.83 -20.96 31.05
N LEU A 472 21.51 -20.84 29.92
CA LEU A 472 21.11 -20.01 28.79
C LEU A 472 20.50 -20.89 27.69
N GLU A 473 19.24 -20.65 27.36
CA GLU A 473 18.59 -21.24 26.19
C GLU A 473 18.67 -20.26 25.01
N ILE A 474 19.21 -20.73 23.88
CA ILE A 474 19.28 -19.98 22.63
C ILE A 474 18.33 -20.64 21.64
N GLN A 475 17.36 -19.87 21.17
CA GLN A 475 16.39 -20.28 20.16
C GLN A 475 16.69 -19.57 18.85
N VAL A 476 16.80 -20.32 17.76
CA VAL A 476 17.01 -19.77 16.41
C VAL A 476 15.84 -20.15 15.53
N GLU A 477 15.11 -19.15 15.05
CA GLU A 477 14.00 -19.28 14.11
C GLU A 477 14.49 -19.04 12.68
N ASN A 478 14.15 -19.94 11.77
CA ASN A 478 14.45 -19.82 10.35
C ASN A 478 13.15 -19.65 9.54
N PRO A 479 12.82 -18.42 9.11
CA PRO A 479 11.64 -18.17 8.29
C PRO A 479 11.85 -18.49 6.81
N ASN A 480 13.06 -18.88 6.39
CA ASN A 480 13.41 -19.14 5.00
C ASN A 480 13.01 -20.54 4.55
N THR A 481 13.02 -20.76 3.22
CA THR A 481 12.73 -22.04 2.56
C THR A 481 13.94 -22.98 2.46
N GLU A 482 15.12 -22.55 2.92
CA GLU A 482 16.36 -23.32 2.91
C GLU A 482 16.88 -23.54 4.33
N THR A 483 17.53 -24.68 4.57
CA THR A 483 18.27 -24.93 5.81
C THR A 483 19.41 -23.94 5.95
N LYS A 484 19.62 -23.41 7.16
CA LYS A 484 20.72 -22.49 7.48
C LYS A 484 21.47 -22.98 8.70
N GLN A 485 22.78 -22.78 8.69
CA GLN A 485 23.66 -23.03 9.83
C GLN A 485 24.20 -21.71 10.34
N VAL A 486 24.13 -21.50 11.65
CA VAL A 486 24.53 -20.25 12.29
C VAL A 486 25.45 -20.54 13.45
N THR A 487 26.56 -19.80 13.51
CA THR A 487 27.46 -19.77 14.66
C THR A 487 27.25 -18.46 15.41
N LEU A 488 26.98 -18.56 16.71
CA LEU A 488 26.71 -17.45 17.62
C LEU A 488 27.75 -17.42 18.74
N GLN A 489 28.25 -16.24 19.05
CA GLN A 489 29.03 -15.97 20.25
C GLN A 489 28.10 -15.48 21.36
N ILE A 490 28.30 -16.00 22.57
CA ILE A 490 27.64 -15.58 23.80
C ILE A 490 28.57 -14.63 24.51
N VAL A 491 28.14 -13.39 24.69
CA VAL A 491 28.96 -12.30 25.23
C VAL A 491 28.32 -11.75 26.50
N PRO A 492 28.68 -12.27 27.68
CA PRO A 492 28.26 -11.68 28.94
C PRO A 492 28.93 -10.32 29.14
N ALA A 493 28.15 -9.29 29.47
CA ALA A 493 28.70 -7.96 29.77
C ALA A 493 29.46 -7.92 31.11
N SER A 494 29.13 -8.82 32.04
CA SER A 494 29.79 -8.95 33.34
C SER A 494 30.73 -10.16 33.38
N ALA A 495 31.97 -9.94 33.80
CA ALA A 495 32.97 -11.00 34.00
C ALA A 495 32.59 -11.99 35.12
N ALA A 496 31.60 -11.67 35.94
CA ALA A 496 31.08 -12.58 36.96
C ALA A 496 30.24 -13.72 36.35
N ILE A 497 29.84 -13.66 35.08
CA ILE A 497 29.07 -14.72 34.40
C ILE A 497 30.01 -15.51 33.50
N VAL A 498 30.05 -16.83 33.69
CA VAL A 498 30.88 -17.71 32.86
C VAL A 498 30.06 -18.87 32.33
N PHE A 499 30.06 -19.05 31.01
CA PHE A 499 29.45 -20.19 30.32
C PHE A 499 30.48 -21.27 30.02
N GLU A 500 30.04 -22.54 29.98
CA GLU A 500 30.88 -23.68 29.60
C GLU A 500 31.34 -23.60 28.14
N ASN A 501 30.46 -23.10 27.27
CA ASN A 501 30.74 -22.81 25.87
C ASN A 501 30.34 -21.36 25.57
N THR A 502 31.23 -20.57 24.99
CA THR A 502 30.94 -19.19 24.56
C THR A 502 30.62 -19.10 23.07
N GLU A 503 30.92 -20.15 22.30
CA GLU A 503 30.56 -20.26 20.89
C GLU A 503 29.62 -21.46 20.71
N VAL A 504 28.52 -21.26 19.99
CA VAL A 504 27.57 -22.31 19.66
C VAL A 504 27.22 -22.29 18.18
N THR A 505 27.06 -23.47 17.59
CA THR A 505 26.61 -23.61 16.20
C THR A 505 25.31 -24.39 16.16
N ILE A 506 24.32 -23.85 15.45
CA ILE A 506 22.97 -24.41 15.35
C ILE A 506 22.60 -24.51 13.87
N GLU A 507 22.17 -25.69 13.44
CA GLU A 507 21.54 -25.89 12.13
C GLU A 507 20.02 -25.84 12.29
N VAL A 508 19.35 -25.06 11.46
CA VAL A 508 17.90 -24.81 11.55
C VAL A 508 17.25 -25.11 10.20
N SER A 509 16.32 -26.06 10.19
CA SER A 509 15.54 -26.42 9.01
C SER A 509 14.62 -25.28 8.56
N PRO A 510 14.16 -25.28 7.30
CA PRO A 510 13.18 -24.30 6.80
C PRO A 510 11.95 -24.20 7.69
N GLU A 511 11.42 -22.98 7.85
CA GLU A 511 10.15 -22.70 8.56
C GLU A 511 10.07 -23.37 9.95
N SER A 512 11.20 -23.40 10.68
CA SER A 512 11.30 -24.10 11.96
C SER A 512 12.09 -23.30 13.00
N THR A 513 11.97 -23.72 14.27
CA THR A 513 12.73 -23.16 15.39
C THR A 513 13.54 -24.28 16.05
N GLN A 514 14.84 -24.05 16.21
CA GLN A 514 15.72 -24.95 16.95
C GLN A 514 16.19 -24.29 18.24
N SER A 515 16.30 -25.07 19.32
CA SER A 515 16.76 -24.59 20.61
C SER A 515 18.02 -25.33 21.07
N LEU A 516 18.92 -24.61 21.73
CA LEU A 516 20.13 -25.15 22.35
C LEU A 516 20.29 -24.58 23.76
N LYS A 517 20.65 -25.42 24.72
CA LYS A 517 20.91 -25.00 26.10
C LYS A 517 22.42 -24.99 26.37
N VAL A 518 22.89 -23.94 27.02
CA VAL A 518 24.27 -23.73 27.42
C VAL A 518 24.31 -23.50 28.92
N ASN A 519 25.06 -24.35 29.64
CA ASN A 519 25.23 -24.17 31.07
C ASN A 519 26.31 -23.13 31.35
N GLY A 520 26.15 -22.45 32.47
CA GLY A 520 27.04 -21.44 33.00
C GLY A 520 26.88 -21.33 34.51
N ARG A 521 27.65 -20.42 35.10
CA ARG A 521 27.66 -20.18 36.53
C ARG A 521 28.11 -18.76 36.85
N LEU A 522 27.75 -18.30 38.04
CA LEU A 522 28.21 -17.04 38.58
C LEU A 522 29.52 -17.24 39.37
N GLN A 523 30.58 -16.53 39.01
CA GLN A 523 31.82 -16.49 39.78
C GLN A 523 31.74 -15.52 40.97
N ALA A 524 30.87 -14.52 40.87
CA ALA A 524 30.60 -13.54 41.92
C ALA A 524 29.12 -13.13 41.85
N ALA A 525 28.61 -12.53 42.93
CA ALA A 525 27.28 -11.93 42.96
C ALA A 525 27.17 -10.79 41.92
N ILE A 526 26.03 -10.72 41.26
CA ILE A 526 25.61 -9.65 40.36
C ILE A 526 24.77 -8.66 41.16
N THR A 527 25.29 -7.47 41.41
CA THR A 527 24.61 -6.42 42.20
C THR A 527 24.02 -5.30 41.34
N GLU A 528 24.32 -5.28 40.03
CA GLU A 528 23.79 -4.33 39.06
C GLU A 528 23.25 -5.07 37.83
N THR A 529 22.30 -4.46 37.11
CA THR A 529 21.74 -5.02 35.88
C THR A 529 22.83 -5.25 34.83
N THR A 530 22.86 -6.44 34.24
CA THR A 530 23.85 -6.85 33.23
C THR A 530 23.19 -7.58 32.07
N ASN A 531 23.76 -7.47 30.87
CA ASN A 531 23.28 -8.19 29.69
C ASN A 531 24.13 -9.43 29.38
N ILE A 532 23.54 -10.37 28.66
CA ILE A 532 24.20 -11.44 27.93
C ILE A 532 23.77 -11.27 26.47
N ASP A 533 24.69 -10.78 25.65
CA ASP A 533 24.43 -10.50 24.24
C ASP A 533 24.79 -11.69 23.37
N LEU A 534 24.24 -11.71 22.16
CA LEU A 534 24.60 -12.64 21.10
C LEU A 534 25.31 -11.87 19.99
N GLU A 535 26.42 -12.39 19.50
CA GLU A 535 27.17 -11.81 18.37
C GLU A 535 27.40 -12.87 17.28
N THR A 536 27.58 -12.42 16.03
CA THR A 536 27.97 -13.27 14.91
C THR A 536 28.55 -12.43 13.79
N ASP A 537 29.50 -13.00 13.03
CA ASP A 537 30.04 -12.38 11.82
C ASP A 537 29.11 -12.56 10.61
N ALA A 538 28.05 -13.38 10.73
CA ALA A 538 27.10 -13.64 9.66
C ALA A 538 26.05 -12.52 9.54
N GLY A 539 25.95 -11.93 8.34
CA GLY A 539 24.89 -10.98 8.01
C GLY A 539 23.51 -11.66 7.89
N GLY A 540 22.44 -10.88 8.04
CA GLY A 540 21.07 -11.39 7.87
C GLY A 540 20.55 -12.18 9.07
N ILE A 541 20.97 -11.82 10.28
CA ILE A 541 20.47 -12.42 11.53
C ILE A 541 20.06 -11.29 12.47
N LEU A 542 18.90 -11.42 13.10
CA LEU A 542 18.47 -10.57 14.19
C LEU A 542 18.87 -11.25 15.50
N LEU A 543 19.78 -10.63 16.23
CA LEU A 543 20.30 -11.13 17.50
C LEU A 543 19.57 -10.44 18.66
N ILE A 544 19.06 -11.22 19.58
CA ILE A 544 18.34 -10.73 20.75
C ILE A 544 18.97 -11.38 21.98
N GLY A 545 19.75 -10.59 22.72
CA GLY A 545 20.34 -10.97 23.99
C GLY A 545 19.29 -11.09 25.12
N THR A 546 19.77 -11.41 26.31
CA THR A 546 18.96 -11.45 27.53
C THR A 546 19.55 -10.53 28.59
N ARG A 547 18.70 -9.96 29.42
CA ARG A 547 19.10 -9.07 30.52
C ARG A 547 18.88 -9.77 31.85
N LEU A 548 19.88 -9.74 32.71
CA LEU A 548 19.82 -10.19 34.08
C LEU A 548 19.67 -8.97 34.98
N ILE A 549 18.56 -8.90 35.71
CA ILE A 549 18.24 -7.80 36.62
C ILE A 549 18.30 -8.38 38.05
N PRO A 550 19.27 -7.99 38.88
CA PRO A 550 19.26 -8.37 40.29
C PRO A 550 18.03 -7.78 40.98
N ARG A 551 17.48 -8.53 41.94
CA ARG A 551 16.32 -8.09 42.70
C ARG A 551 16.80 -7.32 43.92
N ASP A 552 16.26 -6.12 44.11
CA ASP A 552 16.37 -5.44 45.40
C ASP A 552 15.47 -6.14 46.40
N HIS A 553 15.98 -6.30 47.62
CA HIS A 553 15.22 -6.89 48.71
C HIS A 553 15.33 -6.02 49.95
N ILE A 554 14.28 -6.08 50.77
CA ILE A 554 14.24 -5.39 52.06
C ILE A 554 14.21 -6.43 53.17
N GLU A 555 15.09 -6.25 54.16
CA GLU A 555 15.12 -7.07 55.37
C GLU A 555 13.99 -6.64 56.32
N VAL A 556 13.03 -7.53 56.56
CA VAL A 556 11.91 -7.30 57.48
C VAL A 556 12.27 -7.83 58.86
N LYS A 557 12.45 -6.93 59.83
CA LYS A 557 12.87 -7.24 61.22
C LYS A 557 11.69 -7.44 62.17
N GLU A 558 11.99 -8.00 63.34
CA GLU A 558 11.04 -8.07 64.46
C GLU A 558 10.68 -6.66 64.97
N ASP A 559 9.38 -6.42 65.16
CA ASP A 559 8.78 -5.20 65.69
C ASP A 559 9.20 -3.88 65.02
N GLY A 560 8.47 -3.51 63.96
CA GLY A 560 8.58 -2.22 63.27
C GLY A 560 7.94 -2.27 61.88
N TYR A 561 7.42 -1.15 61.36
CA TYR A 561 6.95 -1.10 59.97
C TYR A 561 8.13 -0.87 59.03
N CYS A 562 8.32 -1.82 58.12
CA CYS A 562 9.12 -1.64 56.92
C CYS A 562 8.26 -0.96 55.85
N HIS A 563 8.80 0.03 55.15
CA HIS A 563 8.12 0.75 54.07
C HIS A 563 8.84 0.49 52.76
N PHE A 564 8.10 0.48 51.66
CA PHE A 564 8.65 0.38 50.32
C PHE A 564 7.82 1.19 49.33
N ASP A 565 8.50 1.71 48.32
CA ASP A 565 7.90 2.47 47.22
C ASP A 565 8.32 1.83 45.90
N MET A 566 7.42 1.85 44.93
CA MET A 566 7.67 1.45 43.55
C MET A 566 7.35 2.62 42.63
N SER A 567 8.25 2.86 41.69
CA SER A 567 8.03 3.84 40.63
C SER A 567 8.07 3.19 39.26
N LEU A 568 7.21 3.66 38.36
CA LEU A 568 7.22 3.31 36.95
C LEU A 568 7.68 4.54 36.17
N SER A 569 8.84 4.45 35.50
CA SER A 569 9.42 5.57 34.74
C SER A 569 9.55 6.88 35.54
N GLY A 570 9.91 6.77 36.82
CA GLY A 570 10.04 7.92 37.73
C GLY A 570 8.74 8.43 38.34
N PHE A 571 7.58 7.86 38.00
CA PHE A 571 6.29 8.17 38.64
C PHE A 571 5.98 7.18 39.75
N PRO A 572 5.61 7.62 40.98
CA PRO A 572 5.18 6.72 42.04
C PRO A 572 3.95 5.91 41.60
N CYS A 573 4.05 4.59 41.57
CA CYS A 573 2.97 3.73 41.06
C CYS A 573 2.39 2.79 42.13
N ALA A 574 3.17 2.45 43.16
CA ALA A 574 2.67 1.75 44.33
C ALA A 574 3.55 2.06 45.54
N SER A 575 2.97 1.99 46.72
CA SER A 575 3.68 2.05 47.99
C SER A 575 3.09 1.01 48.93
N GLY A 576 3.90 0.58 49.88
CA GLY A 576 3.49 -0.42 50.84
C GLY A 576 4.19 -0.28 52.17
N LYS A 577 3.55 -0.81 53.20
CA LYS A 577 4.19 -1.03 54.49
C LYS A 577 3.83 -2.40 55.01
N MET A 578 4.77 -3.01 55.70
CA MET A 578 4.56 -4.30 56.32
C MET A 578 5.28 -4.42 57.64
N ARG A 579 4.81 -5.31 58.50
CA ARG A 579 5.52 -5.68 59.71
C ARG A 579 5.25 -7.13 60.08
N ARG A 580 6.22 -7.72 60.74
CA ARG A 580 6.01 -8.93 61.53
C ARG A 580 5.26 -8.57 62.81
N LYS A 581 4.25 -9.35 63.17
CA LYS A 581 3.51 -9.24 64.44
C LYS A 581 3.21 -10.64 64.97
N GLY A 582 4.08 -11.15 65.82
CA GLY A 582 4.06 -12.55 66.23
C GLY A 582 4.29 -13.47 65.03
N GLU A 583 3.38 -14.43 64.82
CA GLU A 583 3.42 -15.41 63.72
C GLU A 583 2.71 -14.95 62.44
N GLN A 584 2.42 -13.66 62.32
CA GLN A 584 1.68 -13.07 61.19
C GLN A 584 2.48 -11.93 60.54
N LEU A 585 2.34 -11.81 59.23
CA LEU A 585 2.72 -10.65 58.44
C LEU A 585 1.50 -9.73 58.28
N GLU A 586 1.60 -8.49 58.76
CA GLU A 586 0.65 -7.44 58.40
C GLU A 586 1.17 -6.70 57.16
N LEU A 587 0.36 -6.62 56.10
CA LEU A 587 0.68 -5.96 54.84
C LEU A 587 -0.38 -4.90 54.51
N GLU A 588 0.04 -3.68 54.20
CA GLU A 588 -0.81 -2.62 53.64
C GLU A 588 -0.18 -2.08 52.35
N LEU A 589 -0.97 -1.98 51.27
CA LEU A 589 -0.54 -1.48 49.97
C LEU A 589 -1.47 -0.37 49.48
N GLU A 590 -0.90 0.61 48.79
CA GLU A 590 -1.61 1.62 48.01
C GLU A 590 -1.02 1.68 46.60
N VAL A 591 -1.89 1.61 45.59
CA VAL A 591 -1.49 1.34 44.21
C VAL A 591 -2.26 2.27 43.28
N GLN A 592 -1.52 2.93 42.39
CA GLN A 592 -2.08 3.80 41.36
C GLN A 592 -2.42 2.97 40.11
N ASP A 593 -3.59 2.35 40.12
CA ASP A 593 -4.20 1.73 38.94
C ASP A 593 -5.67 2.14 38.89
N SER A 594 -6.03 2.99 37.92
CA SER A 594 -7.39 3.55 37.87
C SER A 594 -8.41 2.56 37.33
N ASN A 595 -7.95 1.54 36.60
CA ASN A 595 -8.80 0.55 35.95
C ASN A 595 -8.13 -0.83 35.97
N PRO A 596 -7.92 -1.42 37.17
CA PRO A 596 -7.28 -2.71 37.29
C PRO A 596 -8.12 -3.79 36.62
N LYS A 597 -7.53 -4.55 35.69
CA LYS A 597 -8.19 -5.70 35.07
C LYS A 597 -7.46 -7.00 35.44
N PRO A 598 -7.90 -7.70 36.49
CA PRO A 598 -7.32 -9.01 36.82
C PRO A 598 -7.68 -10.05 35.74
N CYS A 599 -6.80 -11.01 35.49
CA CYS A 599 -7.06 -12.14 34.60
C CYS A 599 -7.00 -13.45 35.40
N LEU A 600 -8.13 -14.06 35.76
CA LEU A 600 -8.14 -15.24 36.63
C LEU A 600 -7.55 -16.48 35.98
N ASP A 601 -7.82 -16.67 34.69
CA ASP A 601 -7.37 -17.85 33.95
C ASP A 601 -5.85 -17.77 33.64
N ARG A 602 -5.31 -16.55 33.60
CA ARG A 602 -3.90 -16.25 33.35
C ARG A 602 -3.46 -15.07 34.24
N PRO A 603 -3.24 -15.29 35.54
CA PRO A 603 -2.99 -14.24 36.54
C PRO A 603 -1.84 -13.28 36.22
N ARG A 604 -0.95 -13.67 35.31
CA ARG A 604 0.20 -12.87 34.85
C ARG A 604 -0.08 -11.98 33.64
N GLN A 605 -1.31 -11.98 33.10
CA GLN A 605 -1.71 -11.20 31.91
C GLN A 605 -2.63 -10.00 32.21
N GLY A 606 -3.03 -9.81 33.47
CA GLY A 606 -3.82 -8.66 33.92
C GLY A 606 -3.11 -7.87 35.02
N SER A 607 -3.76 -6.86 35.62
CA SER A 607 -3.18 -6.14 36.76
C SER A 607 -2.91 -7.10 37.92
N PHE A 608 -1.71 -7.08 38.50
CA PHE A 608 -1.36 -7.85 39.71
C PHE A 608 -0.21 -7.21 40.47
N ILE A 609 -0.08 -7.57 41.75
CA ILE A 609 1.12 -7.32 42.55
C ILE A 609 1.65 -8.65 43.03
N GLN A 610 2.95 -8.87 42.88
CA GLN A 610 3.62 -10.06 43.38
C GLN A 610 4.66 -9.63 44.42
N ILE A 611 4.59 -10.24 45.60
CA ILE A 611 5.59 -10.05 46.65
C ILE A 611 6.30 -11.37 46.87
N PHE A 612 7.62 -11.35 46.91
CA PHE A 612 8.45 -12.54 47.12
C PHE A 612 9.05 -12.49 48.51
N PHE A 613 9.19 -13.66 49.13
CA PHE A 613 9.76 -13.83 50.47
C PHE A 613 10.81 -14.94 50.46
N SER A 614 11.87 -14.77 51.25
CA SER A 614 12.86 -15.82 51.50
C SER A 614 13.54 -15.63 52.86
N ASP A 615 14.11 -16.71 53.40
CA ASP A 615 15.01 -16.62 54.56
C ASP A 615 16.33 -15.93 54.15
N PRO A 616 16.99 -15.17 55.06
CA PRO A 616 18.24 -14.46 54.77
C PRO A 616 19.41 -15.37 54.39
N ASP A 617 19.37 -16.63 54.83
CA ASP A 617 20.43 -17.62 54.62
C ASP A 617 20.22 -18.47 53.35
N GLY A 618 19.30 -18.07 52.45
CA GLY A 618 19.12 -18.72 51.13
C GLY A 618 18.07 -19.84 51.05
N GLY A 619 16.92 -19.67 51.71
CA GLY A 619 15.78 -20.60 51.68
C GLY A 619 14.94 -20.56 50.38
N PRO A 620 13.93 -21.45 50.23
CA PRO A 620 13.04 -21.45 49.07
C PRO A 620 12.26 -20.12 48.96
N ILE A 621 12.13 -19.60 47.74
CA ILE A 621 11.44 -18.34 47.49
C ILE A 621 9.93 -18.59 47.40
N MET A 622 9.17 -17.87 48.21
CA MET A 622 7.71 -17.94 48.25
C MET A 622 7.12 -16.68 47.63
N GLY A 623 6.20 -16.85 46.68
CA GLY A 623 5.55 -15.76 45.96
C GLY A 623 4.11 -15.56 46.43
N LEU A 624 3.77 -14.34 46.77
CA LEU A 624 2.43 -13.88 47.13
C LEU A 624 1.85 -13.11 45.97
N GLN A 625 0.80 -13.62 45.33
CA GLN A 625 0.15 -12.94 44.22
C GLN A 625 -1.16 -12.29 44.68
N LEU A 626 -1.26 -11.00 44.36
CA LEU A 626 -2.36 -10.12 44.72
C LEU A 626 -3.05 -9.66 43.44
N LEU A 627 -4.27 -10.14 43.22
CA LEU A 627 -5.11 -9.72 42.09
C LEU A 627 -6.09 -8.64 42.57
N PRO A 628 -6.03 -7.40 42.03
CA PRO A 628 -6.96 -6.35 42.39
C PRO A 628 -8.39 -6.65 41.91
N ASN A 629 -9.39 -6.38 42.76
CA ASN A 629 -10.82 -6.39 42.44
C ASN A 629 -11.37 -7.67 41.75
N VAL A 630 -11.27 -8.83 42.43
CA VAL A 630 -11.92 -10.06 41.95
C VAL A 630 -13.07 -10.43 42.90
N GLY A 631 -14.21 -9.74 42.81
CA GLY A 631 -15.40 -10.10 43.60
C GLY A 631 -15.20 -10.05 45.12
N LYS A 632 -16.26 -10.35 45.89
CA LYS A 632 -16.23 -10.28 47.37
C LYS A 632 -15.54 -11.46 48.06
N ASP A 633 -15.21 -12.51 47.32
CA ASP A 633 -14.78 -13.81 47.87
C ASP A 633 -13.38 -14.26 47.41
N CYS A 634 -12.63 -13.42 46.66
CA CYS A 634 -11.29 -13.81 46.23
C CYS A 634 -10.30 -13.71 47.38
N LYS A 635 -9.54 -14.79 47.57
CA LYS A 635 -8.43 -14.86 48.52
C LYS A 635 -7.15 -14.38 47.86
N LEU A 636 -6.22 -13.92 48.68
CA LEU A 636 -4.84 -13.71 48.32
C LEU A 636 -4.18 -15.08 48.18
N GLU A 637 -3.42 -15.30 47.12
CA GLU A 637 -2.89 -16.62 46.78
C GLU A 637 -1.38 -16.67 47.04
N VAL A 638 -0.94 -17.70 47.77
CA VAL A 638 0.46 -17.96 48.08
C VAL A 638 0.96 -19.12 47.23
N PHE A 639 2.03 -18.89 46.49
CA PHE A 639 2.66 -19.85 45.60
C PHE A 639 4.09 -20.18 46.02
N GLY A 640 4.49 -21.43 45.85
CA GLY A 640 5.89 -21.87 45.85
C GLY A 640 6.24 -22.30 44.43
N GLY A 641 7.05 -21.51 43.75
CA GLY A 641 7.17 -21.60 42.28
C GLY A 641 5.80 -21.39 41.61
N ASN A 642 5.33 -22.41 40.87
CA ASN A 642 4.01 -22.41 40.20
C ASN A 642 2.92 -23.19 40.97
N THR A 643 3.20 -23.66 42.18
CA THR A 643 2.25 -24.45 42.97
C THR A 643 1.53 -23.57 43.97
N LEU A 644 0.20 -23.55 43.96
CA LEU A 644 -0.61 -22.89 44.99
C LEU A 644 -0.49 -23.65 46.32
N ILE A 645 -0.15 -22.93 47.39
CA ILE A 645 0.18 -23.49 48.72
C ILE A 645 -0.83 -23.05 49.78
N ALA A 646 -1.27 -21.79 49.74
CA ALA A 646 -2.21 -21.26 50.71
C ALA A 646 -3.06 -20.13 50.13
N GLN A 647 -4.18 -19.82 50.81
CA GLN A 647 -5.09 -18.75 50.45
C GLN A 647 -5.49 -17.97 51.71
N ASN A 648 -5.33 -16.64 51.69
CA ASN A 648 -5.60 -15.77 52.84
C ASN A 648 -6.63 -14.67 52.53
N ASP A 649 -7.32 -14.20 53.56
CA ASP A 649 -8.23 -13.06 53.43
C ASP A 649 -7.48 -11.73 53.34
N TYR A 650 -8.06 -10.81 52.56
CA TYR A 650 -7.57 -9.43 52.49
C TYR A 650 -8.74 -8.45 52.35
N GLN A 651 -8.51 -7.21 52.78
CA GLN A 651 -9.41 -6.09 52.59
C GLN A 651 -9.00 -5.33 51.33
N TYR A 652 -9.98 -4.98 50.51
CA TYR A 652 -9.81 -4.22 49.28
C TYR A 652 -10.63 -2.93 49.34
N THR A 653 -10.05 -1.82 48.88
CA THR A 653 -10.79 -0.56 48.67
C THR A 653 -10.31 0.09 47.38
N GLN A 654 -11.24 0.47 46.51
CA GLN A 654 -10.93 1.10 45.22
C GLN A 654 -11.54 2.51 45.16
N THR A 655 -10.76 3.45 44.66
CA THR A 655 -11.17 4.80 44.30
C THR A 655 -11.13 4.95 42.77
N LYS A 656 -11.42 6.14 42.24
CA LYS A 656 -11.35 6.39 40.79
C LYS A 656 -9.92 6.25 40.22
N LEU A 657 -8.89 6.47 41.02
CA LEU A 657 -7.50 6.54 40.54
C LEU A 657 -6.60 5.46 41.16
N ASN A 658 -6.92 5.00 42.37
CA ASN A 658 -6.06 4.12 43.16
C ASN A 658 -6.87 2.97 43.77
N TYR A 659 -6.20 1.90 44.15
CA TYR A 659 -6.71 0.89 45.06
C TYR A 659 -5.77 0.65 46.24
N SER A 660 -6.33 0.20 47.36
CA SER A 660 -5.58 -0.20 48.55
C SER A 660 -5.92 -1.63 48.97
N LEU A 661 -4.91 -2.35 49.45
CA LEU A 661 -5.02 -3.72 49.95
C LEU A 661 -4.52 -3.79 51.39
N LYS A 662 -5.21 -4.53 52.27
CA LYS A 662 -4.71 -4.87 53.60
C LYS A 662 -4.85 -6.36 53.87
N ALA A 663 -3.78 -7.04 54.26
CA ALA A 663 -3.80 -8.47 54.52
C ALA A 663 -3.07 -8.83 55.83
N HIS A 664 -3.55 -9.90 56.47
CA HIS A 664 -2.87 -10.56 57.57
C HIS A 664 -2.55 -11.99 57.11
N ILE A 665 -1.27 -12.32 57.01
CA ILE A 665 -0.81 -13.57 56.38
C ILE A 665 -0.03 -14.37 57.42
N PRO A 666 -0.42 -15.63 57.74
CA PRO A 666 0.37 -16.50 58.59
C PRO A 666 1.76 -16.72 57.99
N LEU A 667 2.82 -16.58 58.78
CA LEU A 667 4.19 -16.76 58.27
C LEU A 667 4.46 -18.20 57.81
N ALA A 668 3.75 -19.18 58.40
CA ALA A 668 3.79 -20.57 57.96
C ALA A 668 3.30 -20.75 56.51
N ASP A 669 2.31 -19.96 56.06
CA ASP A 669 1.75 -20.06 54.71
C ASP A 669 2.76 -19.61 53.66
N ILE A 670 3.58 -18.62 53.99
CA ILE A 670 4.70 -18.14 53.17
C ILE A 670 6.04 -18.79 53.54
N ARG A 671 6.02 -19.90 54.32
CA ARG A 671 7.18 -20.70 54.74
C ARG A 671 8.33 -19.91 55.35
N ILE A 672 8.04 -18.81 56.04
CA ILE A 672 9.02 -18.05 56.80
C ILE A 672 9.05 -18.56 58.24
N ALA A 673 10.25 -18.67 58.82
CA ALA A 673 10.44 -19.13 60.19
C ALA A 673 9.62 -18.29 61.19
N ALA A 674 9.19 -18.91 62.30
CA ALA A 674 8.33 -18.29 63.33
C ALA A 674 9.01 -17.17 64.16
N SER A 675 10.34 -17.00 64.03
CA SER A 675 11.12 -15.90 64.58
C SER A 675 12.26 -15.50 63.63
N GLY A 676 12.83 -14.30 63.81
CA GLY A 676 13.98 -13.81 63.02
C GLY A 676 13.63 -12.97 61.78
N PRO A 677 14.63 -12.35 61.14
CA PRO A 677 14.43 -11.55 59.93
C PRO A 677 14.18 -12.42 58.69
N PHE A 678 13.54 -11.82 57.67
CA PHE A 678 13.39 -12.41 56.33
C PHE A 678 13.49 -11.34 55.25
N LEU A 679 13.75 -11.75 54.02
CA LEU A 679 13.91 -10.84 52.87
C LEU A 679 12.59 -10.74 52.08
N MET A 680 12.34 -9.56 51.53
CA MET A 680 11.15 -9.29 50.70
C MET A 680 11.50 -8.52 49.42
N ASP A 681 10.94 -8.95 48.29
CA ASP A 681 10.95 -8.26 46.99
C ASP A 681 9.51 -8.02 46.50
N ALA A 682 9.26 -7.01 45.67
CA ALA A 682 7.94 -6.65 45.14
C ALA A 682 7.98 -6.32 43.65
N ARG A 683 6.91 -6.72 42.95
CA ARG A 683 6.63 -6.34 41.57
C ARG A 683 5.16 -5.99 41.40
N ALA A 684 4.88 -5.05 40.51
CA ALA A 684 3.53 -4.71 40.11
C ALA A 684 3.43 -4.67 38.59
N PHE A 685 2.45 -5.38 38.04
CA PHE A 685 1.98 -5.19 36.66
C PHE A 685 0.71 -4.35 36.74
N LEU A 686 0.74 -3.16 36.15
CA LEU A 686 -0.36 -2.20 36.19
C LEU A 686 -0.89 -1.98 34.78
N GLU A 687 -2.20 -2.06 34.57
CA GLU A 687 -2.77 -1.84 33.23
C GLU A 687 -2.99 -0.36 32.90
N SER A 688 -3.19 0.48 33.92
CA SER A 688 -3.56 1.89 33.76
C SER A 688 -3.01 2.76 34.89
N LEU A 689 -1.84 3.37 34.68
CA LEU A 689 -1.29 4.35 35.63
C LEU A 689 -2.11 5.65 35.57
N GLY A 690 -3.00 5.86 36.54
CA GLY A 690 -3.95 6.99 36.52
C GLY A 690 -4.94 6.91 35.35
N ASP A 691 -5.44 8.04 34.85
CA ASP A 691 -6.40 8.10 33.74
C ASP A 691 -5.77 7.90 32.35
N ALA A 692 -4.45 7.75 32.28
CA ALA A 692 -3.74 7.42 31.06
C ALA A 692 -3.79 5.92 30.76
N HIS A 693 -4.00 5.54 29.50
CA HIS A 693 -3.95 4.15 29.02
C HIS A 693 -2.53 3.54 29.00
N SER A 694 -1.60 4.10 29.77
CA SER A 694 -0.23 3.64 29.93
C SER A 694 -0.12 2.76 31.17
N GLY A 695 0.00 1.45 30.96
CA GLY A 695 0.37 0.48 31.98
C GLY A 695 1.85 0.09 31.89
N GLY A 696 2.36 -0.64 32.87
CA GLY A 696 3.74 -1.11 32.87
C GLY A 696 4.09 -1.99 34.06
N ASN A 697 5.30 -2.53 34.01
CA ASN A 697 5.89 -3.30 35.10
C ASN A 697 6.69 -2.39 36.02
N ALA A 698 6.52 -2.48 37.32
CA ALA A 698 7.39 -1.84 38.30
C ALA A 698 7.95 -2.90 39.26
N SER A 699 9.20 -2.72 39.69
CA SER A 699 9.85 -3.49 40.76
C SER A 699 10.37 -2.54 41.84
N LEU A 700 10.75 -3.08 43.00
CA LEU A 700 11.42 -2.31 44.05
C LEU A 700 12.69 -1.60 43.56
N SER A 701 13.41 -2.21 42.61
CA SER A 701 14.62 -1.64 42.01
C SER A 701 14.35 -0.49 41.03
N GLY A 702 13.09 -0.15 40.75
CA GLY A 702 12.72 0.95 39.85
C GLY A 702 12.92 0.66 38.34
N GLU A 703 13.52 -0.48 37.98
CA GLU A 703 13.73 -0.90 36.59
C GLU A 703 12.49 -1.59 36.01
N GLY A 704 11.52 -0.78 35.60
CA GLY A 704 10.30 -1.21 34.96
C GLY A 704 10.24 -0.92 33.46
N GLU A 705 10.23 -1.94 32.60
CA GLU A 705 10.01 -1.74 31.15
C GLU A 705 8.54 -1.34 30.88
N SER A 706 8.35 -0.21 30.20
CA SER A 706 7.03 0.35 29.86
C SER A 706 6.34 -0.34 28.67
N GLN A 707 6.62 -1.62 28.38
CA GLN A 707 6.03 -2.32 27.23
C GLN A 707 5.38 -3.66 27.61
N ARG A 708 4.11 -3.80 27.21
CA ARG A 708 3.21 -4.95 27.39
C ARG A 708 3.65 -6.27 26.71
N TYR A 709 4.90 -6.41 26.25
CA TYR A 709 5.26 -7.48 25.29
C TYR A 709 6.49 -8.33 25.59
N ASN A 710 7.15 -8.20 26.74
CA ASN A 710 8.24 -9.13 27.12
C ASN A 710 7.80 -10.14 28.19
N ASP A 711 6.75 -10.89 27.89
CA ASP A 711 6.48 -12.17 28.54
C ASP A 711 7.49 -13.20 28.04
N ARG A 712 8.60 -13.42 28.76
CA ARG A 712 9.25 -14.75 28.93
C ARG A 712 10.56 -14.72 29.71
N ALA A 713 11.32 -13.64 29.75
CA ALA A 713 12.64 -13.63 30.40
C ALA A 713 12.62 -13.14 31.87
N PHE A 714 11.71 -13.64 32.71
CA PHE A 714 11.83 -13.40 34.16
C PHE A 714 11.51 -14.67 34.92
N LEU A 715 12.57 -15.35 35.32
CA LEU A 715 12.51 -16.65 35.95
C LEU A 715 11.86 -16.57 37.32
N LEU A 716 10.76 -17.28 37.43
CA LEU A 716 10.40 -18.04 38.63
C LEU A 716 10.99 -19.43 38.42
N ASN A 717 12.04 -19.77 39.17
CA ASN A 717 12.38 -21.12 39.61
C ASN A 717 13.59 -21.04 40.54
N CYS A 718 13.31 -20.88 41.83
CA CYS A 718 13.93 -21.70 42.86
C CYS A 718 12.77 -22.46 43.54
#